data_AF-A0A1Q3T5D9-F1
#
_entry.id   AF-A0A1Q3T5D9-F1
#
_cell.length_a   1.000
_cell.length_b   1.000
_cell.length_c   1.000
_cell.angle_alpha   90.00
_cell.angle_beta   90.00
_cell.angle_gamma   90.00
#
_symmetry.space_group_name_H-M   'P 1'
#
loop_
_entity.id
_entity.type
_entity.pdbx_description
1 polymer ?
#
loop_
_entity_poly.entity_id
_entity_poly.type
_entity_poly.pdbx_seq_one_letter_code
_entity_poly.pdbx_strand_id
1 'polypeptide(L)'
;MRSFIVLLSLCFSSLLYAQDSIRYRIILIGDAGEMTDEQQKALQHAAGHILTGKTSVFYLGDNIYPRGMALPGSGKVQETADILRSQYEPMRAKGAPVYFLPGNHDWDKMGSQGLAKIKFQWQYLDELGDSLLKLIPPNGCPDPVEIHLTDKLMVIAYDSEWWLFPFNKGNTDGECDCKSKDDVLARLDELRHRNQDKVIILASHHPFQSYGVHGGKYTIKDHIFPLTVANKNLYIPLPVVGSLYPILRSTFSNPEDLKHPLYKDMIKRVSNVFRDFPNIVYAAGHEHGLQLIKDDQLQIVSGAGSKRTIAKKGKHSLFADATQGYVTVDQLRDNSLRLTYYIYEKDTVRQAFSYAVPYEAVKASEQLASKVITEDSITVSVHPSYDKPGKFHRFLFGENYRKEWAAPTRLPVLRISVLQGGLKPLQLGGGMQSRSLRLADPQGKEWVIRSVEKIPDALLPPELRGTFARDWLDDVTSAQHPFSALIVPPIANAVNVPHAKPVIGVLSPDKNLGIYERVFSNMVVLFEEREPLGESDNSEKMKKNLQKDNDNSIHPKEFLRARMLDALLGDWDRHEDQWRWFDDEKGKVKKYMGVPRDRDQVIHLTQGLFPKLASSGFILPTLRDFDANISHVKWVLFKTRFVNAYPEMQFSREEWKKQAEKFASQVTDSVLEAGLLRLPQPSYDLRHDVLLSKFKSRRDKLPDAMLKYYDFIQKVADIRTSDKSEFVEIKDVADGGVNVRINKISKSGELEDELMNKTFSPHLTKEIRVFIGNGNDSIVLDNKSSRIKLRLIGGGDEKDYKVIASNKKVRLYDRDNGSNYSGDVSRLKKYISNDSLNTAFTPVNLYNTWVPLVLLGINADDGFIFGGGFRYMHQEGFRKYPYSSMHQLLAGHSFSTQAYRVKYNAEWIEAAGKADITLQALIKAPNNTMNFFGRGNETFYDKSTSDIRYYRTRFSTYQLDPAFRWRGSKGSAFSIGPSAYYYTFDTDDNAGRFINNTSQIGSYDSLIVEENKLHLGVVMAYVNDKRNNKIIPQWGTFVNIRLQAYKGMGAYAKDFMQLIPEVALYKSLNARSTIVLAERFGGTVTLGETTFYQSAFLGGQENLLGYRQFRFAGKHSFYNNLELRIKLADIANYILPGQFGISGFWDVGRVWQNADNSGKWHNGVGGGIYFAPASMLSLSFVMGNSPEGWYPYFTMGLRF
;
A
#
# COMPACT_ATOMS: atom_id res chain seq x y z
N MET A 1 63.73 -42.21 38.48
CA MET A 1 62.65 -42.70 37.58
C MET A 1 61.24 -42.20 37.94
N ARG A 2 60.86 -42.02 39.22
CA ARG A 2 59.51 -41.53 39.59
C ARG A 2 59.21 -40.06 39.24
N SER A 3 60.19 -39.16 39.22
CA SER A 3 59.95 -37.75 38.88
C SER A 3 59.80 -37.47 37.38
N PHE A 4 60.26 -38.37 36.51
CA PHE A 4 60.16 -38.20 35.05
C PHE A 4 58.80 -38.65 34.49
N ILE A 5 58.13 -39.59 35.15
CA ILE A 5 56.79 -40.08 34.75
C ILE A 5 55.68 -39.10 35.16
N VAL A 6 55.84 -38.39 36.29
CA VAL A 6 54.87 -37.36 36.72
C VAL A 6 54.93 -36.12 35.82
N LEU A 7 56.12 -35.73 35.35
CA LEU A 7 56.26 -34.61 34.39
C LEU A 7 55.70 -34.96 32.99
N LEU A 8 55.89 -36.21 32.51
CA LEU A 8 55.30 -36.64 31.24
C LEU A 8 53.77 -36.76 31.32
N SER A 9 53.22 -37.16 32.48
CA SER A 9 51.77 -37.26 32.67
C SER A 9 51.11 -35.87 32.72
N LEU A 10 51.77 -34.87 33.32
CA LEU A 10 51.30 -33.48 33.34
C LEU A 10 51.42 -32.80 31.96
N CYS A 11 52.43 -33.13 31.16
CA CYS A 11 52.57 -32.65 29.78
C CYS A 11 51.61 -33.32 28.78
N PHE A 12 51.18 -34.57 29.02
CA PHE A 12 50.16 -35.21 28.18
C PHE A 12 48.72 -34.74 28.50
N SER A 13 48.44 -34.31 29.74
CA SER A 13 47.15 -33.68 30.07
C SER A 13 47.01 -32.24 29.59
N SER A 14 48.11 -31.51 29.36
CA SER A 14 48.05 -30.14 28.79
C SER A 14 48.00 -30.11 27.25
N LEU A 15 48.39 -31.19 26.58
CA LEU A 15 48.27 -31.33 25.11
C LEU A 15 46.91 -31.90 24.64
N LEU A 16 46.03 -32.33 25.56
CA LEU A 16 44.68 -32.83 25.25
C LEU A 16 43.55 -31.78 25.39
N TYR A 17 43.85 -30.55 25.81
CA TYR A 17 42.87 -29.46 25.94
C TYR A 17 42.89 -28.40 24.82
N ALA A 18 43.64 -28.63 23.74
CA ALA A 18 43.70 -27.74 22.58
C ALA A 18 42.98 -28.29 21.33
N GLN A 19 41.98 -29.16 21.50
CA GLN A 19 41.04 -29.45 20.41
C GLN A 19 39.94 -28.39 20.39
N ASP A 20 39.82 -27.70 19.26
CA ASP A 20 38.86 -26.63 19.03
C ASP A 20 37.43 -27.05 19.45
N SER A 21 36.95 -26.43 20.53
CA SER A 21 35.65 -26.71 21.18
C SER A 21 34.45 -26.24 20.35
N ILE A 22 34.70 -25.50 19.26
CA ILE A 22 33.68 -24.87 18.42
C ILE A 22 33.20 -25.86 17.35
N ARG A 23 31.90 -26.16 17.39
CA ARG A 23 31.20 -26.93 16.36
C ARG A 23 30.89 -26.07 15.14
N TYR A 24 30.37 -24.86 15.38
CA TYR A 24 30.00 -23.90 14.33
C TYR A 24 30.05 -22.47 14.88
N ARG A 25 30.35 -21.49 14.02
CA ARG A 25 30.41 -20.07 14.37
C ARG A 25 29.46 -19.24 13.50
N ILE A 26 28.75 -18.31 14.12
CA ILE A 26 28.02 -17.26 13.43
C ILE A 26 28.70 -15.93 13.73
N ILE A 27 28.90 -15.09 12.72
CA ILE A 27 29.36 -13.70 12.89
C ILE A 27 28.17 -12.77 12.59
N LEU A 28 27.83 -11.90 13.53
CA LEU A 28 26.72 -10.95 13.44
C LEU A 28 27.26 -9.52 13.37
N ILE A 29 26.88 -8.81 12.32
CA ILE A 29 27.31 -7.43 12.04
C ILE A 29 26.05 -6.66 11.63
N GLY A 30 25.69 -5.58 12.31
CA GLY A 30 24.61 -4.69 11.87
C GLY A 30 25.21 -3.34 11.50
N ASP A 31 24.47 -2.56 10.72
CA ASP A 31 24.79 -1.15 10.50
C ASP A 31 26.15 -0.91 9.82
N ALA A 32 26.45 -1.66 8.76
CA ALA A 32 27.74 -1.64 8.06
C ALA A 32 27.68 -0.91 6.70
N GLY A 33 26.73 0.00 6.50
CA GLY A 33 26.51 0.65 5.20
C GLY A 33 27.39 1.86 4.85
N GLU A 34 28.48 2.14 5.57
CA GLU A 34 29.43 3.23 5.26
C GLU A 34 30.86 2.69 5.21
N MET A 35 31.68 3.11 4.24
CA MET A 35 33.08 2.70 4.12
C MET A 35 34.01 3.62 4.94
N THR A 36 34.21 3.32 6.22
CA THR A 36 35.19 4.03 7.08
C THR A 36 36.39 3.15 7.43
N ASP A 37 37.52 3.76 7.82
CA ASP A 37 38.73 3.02 8.20
C ASP A 37 38.49 2.08 9.39
N GLU A 38 37.70 2.53 10.38
CA GLU A 38 37.37 1.72 11.55
C GLU A 38 36.50 0.52 11.19
N GLN A 39 35.52 0.71 10.29
CA GLN A 39 34.72 -0.39 9.77
C GLN A 39 35.62 -1.42 9.09
N GLN A 40 36.48 -0.98 8.16
CA GLN A 40 37.33 -1.90 7.41
C GLN A 40 38.21 -2.74 8.34
N LYS A 41 38.77 -2.15 9.39
CA LYS A 41 39.54 -2.87 10.41
C LYS A 41 38.69 -3.89 11.18
N ALA A 42 37.46 -3.52 11.55
CA ALA A 42 36.51 -4.44 12.19
C ALA A 42 36.13 -5.62 11.28
N LEU A 43 35.88 -5.37 9.99
CA LEU A 43 35.56 -6.40 9.00
C LEU A 43 36.74 -7.33 8.71
N GLN A 44 37.96 -6.78 8.60
CA GLN A 44 39.17 -7.58 8.44
C GLN A 44 39.43 -8.47 9.66
N HIS A 45 39.24 -7.93 10.88
CA HIS A 45 39.34 -8.72 12.10
C HIS A 45 38.28 -9.83 12.14
N ALA A 46 37.02 -9.53 11.82
CA ALA A 46 35.96 -10.52 11.71
C ALA A 46 36.26 -11.61 10.65
N ALA A 47 36.80 -11.24 9.49
CA ALA A 47 37.24 -12.19 8.47
C ALA A 47 38.38 -13.10 8.97
N GLY A 48 39.26 -12.59 9.85
CA GLY A 48 40.29 -13.37 10.54
C GLY A 48 39.73 -14.43 11.50
N HIS A 49 38.48 -14.28 11.96
CA HIS A 49 37.79 -15.22 12.85
C HIS A 49 37.00 -16.31 12.10
N ILE A 50 37.04 -16.33 10.77
CA ILE A 50 36.38 -17.35 9.94
C ILE A 50 37.08 -18.70 10.07
N LEU A 51 36.33 -19.69 10.53
CA LEU A 51 36.68 -21.10 10.49
C LEU A 51 36.10 -21.71 9.20
N THR A 52 36.96 -22.08 8.25
CA THR A 52 36.58 -22.60 6.94
C THR A 52 35.60 -23.77 7.07
N GLY A 53 34.45 -23.69 6.38
CA GLY A 53 33.39 -24.71 6.41
C GLY A 53 32.56 -24.77 7.69
N LYS A 54 32.89 -23.95 8.70
CA LYS A 54 32.22 -23.93 10.02
C LYS A 54 31.76 -22.53 10.44
N THR A 55 31.76 -21.55 9.52
CA THR A 55 31.38 -20.16 9.82
C THR A 55 30.41 -19.62 8.79
N SER A 56 29.34 -18.96 9.25
CA SER A 56 28.46 -18.12 8.43
C SER A 56 28.41 -16.68 8.97
N VAL A 57 28.27 -15.71 8.08
CA VAL A 57 28.24 -14.28 8.41
C VAL A 57 26.88 -13.69 8.07
N PHE A 58 26.32 -12.89 8.99
CA PHE A 58 25.04 -12.23 8.85
C PHE A 58 25.17 -10.72 9.05
N TYR A 59 24.76 -9.97 8.03
CA TYR A 59 24.59 -8.53 8.07
C TYR A 59 23.14 -8.20 8.42
N LEU A 60 22.91 -7.67 9.62
CA LEU A 60 21.58 -7.46 10.21
C LEU A 60 20.94 -6.11 9.82
N GLY A 61 21.03 -5.74 8.54
CA GLY A 61 20.40 -4.54 7.96
C GLY A 61 21.21 -3.26 8.07
N ASP A 62 20.70 -2.24 7.38
CA ASP A 62 21.38 -0.97 7.08
C ASP A 62 22.70 -1.21 6.35
N ASN A 63 22.58 -1.97 5.27
CA ASN A 63 23.70 -2.46 4.48
C ASN A 63 24.28 -1.37 3.57
N ILE A 64 23.49 -0.33 3.23
CA ILE A 64 23.92 0.78 2.36
C ILE A 64 23.33 2.12 2.84
N TYR A 65 24.20 3.07 3.20
CA TYR A 65 23.80 4.44 3.56
C TYR A 65 23.87 5.44 2.38
N PRO A 66 23.08 6.54 2.42
CA PRO A 66 22.05 6.85 3.40
C PRO A 66 20.67 6.26 3.07
N ARG A 67 20.47 5.62 1.91
CA ARG A 67 19.15 5.22 1.42
C ARG A 67 19.16 3.94 0.57
N GLY A 68 19.97 2.94 0.93
CA GLY A 68 19.95 1.66 0.24
C GLY A 68 20.59 1.70 -1.13
N MET A 69 20.46 0.58 -1.86
CA MET A 69 20.95 0.43 -3.23
C MET A 69 20.38 1.50 -4.15
N ALA A 70 21.24 2.15 -4.94
CA ALA A 70 20.80 3.15 -5.90
C ALA A 70 20.16 2.46 -7.11
N LEU A 71 19.00 2.94 -7.57
CA LEU A 71 18.32 2.37 -8.74
C LEU A 71 19.09 2.71 -10.03
N PRO A 72 18.96 1.88 -11.09
CA PRO A 72 19.51 2.20 -12.41
C PRO A 72 19.14 3.63 -12.87
N GLY A 73 20.06 4.33 -13.53
CA GLY A 73 19.86 5.71 -14.00
C GLY A 73 20.11 6.83 -12.96
N SER A 74 20.40 6.48 -11.70
CA SER A 74 20.70 7.47 -10.64
C SER A 74 22.12 8.06 -10.68
N GLY A 75 23.04 7.47 -11.47
CA GLY A 75 24.46 7.81 -11.48
C GLY A 75 25.26 7.32 -10.26
N LYS A 76 24.62 6.62 -9.31
CA LYS A 76 25.24 6.16 -8.04
C LYS A 76 25.25 4.65 -7.83
N VAL A 77 24.84 3.87 -8.84
CA VAL A 77 24.72 2.41 -8.74
C VAL A 77 26.06 1.78 -8.31
N GLN A 78 27.15 2.16 -8.97
CA GLN A 78 28.49 1.63 -8.66
C GLN A 78 28.94 1.99 -7.24
N GLU A 79 28.74 3.24 -6.81
CA GLU A 79 29.05 3.71 -5.45
C GLU A 79 28.35 2.83 -4.39
N THR A 80 27.05 2.58 -4.56
CA THR A 80 26.29 1.73 -3.63
C THR A 80 26.64 0.25 -3.71
N ALA A 81 27.05 -0.24 -4.89
CA ALA A 81 27.53 -1.61 -5.08
C ALA A 81 28.88 -1.84 -4.40
N ASP A 82 29.78 -0.86 -4.48
CA ASP A 82 31.11 -0.91 -3.87
C ASP A 82 31.02 -0.96 -2.33
N ILE A 83 30.07 -0.23 -1.72
CA ILE A 83 29.77 -0.31 -0.28
C ILE A 83 29.39 -1.75 0.10
N LEU A 84 28.51 -2.40 -0.66
CA LEU A 84 28.08 -3.76 -0.38
C LEU A 84 29.24 -4.76 -0.58
N ARG A 85 30.04 -4.57 -1.63
CA ARG A 85 31.23 -5.37 -1.93
C ARG A 85 32.27 -5.32 -0.81
N SER A 86 32.53 -4.13 -0.27
CA SER A 86 33.48 -3.95 0.84
C SER A 86 33.14 -4.80 2.08
N GLN A 87 31.87 -5.16 2.26
CA GLN A 87 31.37 -5.98 3.35
C GLN A 87 31.57 -7.47 3.08
N TYR A 88 31.01 -7.99 1.97
CA TYR A 88 31.02 -9.44 1.74
C TYR A 88 32.36 -9.97 1.25
N GLU A 89 33.15 -9.19 0.51
CA GLU A 89 34.35 -9.70 -0.18
C GLU A 89 35.41 -10.27 0.77
N PRO A 90 35.78 -9.63 1.89
CA PRO A 90 36.71 -10.21 2.87
C PRO A 90 36.22 -11.54 3.47
N MET A 91 34.91 -11.69 3.64
CA MET A 91 34.29 -12.89 4.23
C MET A 91 34.23 -14.02 3.21
N ARG A 92 33.80 -13.70 1.98
CA ARG A 92 33.73 -14.65 0.86
C ARG A 92 35.11 -15.14 0.43
N ALA A 93 36.14 -14.29 0.49
CA ALA A 93 37.52 -14.68 0.25
C ALA A 93 38.05 -15.78 1.21
N LYS A 94 37.42 -15.93 2.39
CA LYS A 94 37.69 -17.01 3.35
C LYS A 94 36.71 -18.19 3.24
N GLY A 95 35.81 -18.17 2.25
CA GLY A 95 34.85 -19.24 1.97
C GLY A 95 33.60 -19.26 2.85
N ALA A 96 33.39 -18.28 3.74
CA ALA A 96 32.21 -18.25 4.61
C ALA A 96 30.96 -17.81 3.84
N PRO A 97 29.80 -18.47 3.99
CA PRO A 97 28.53 -17.96 3.49
C PRO A 97 28.19 -16.59 4.11
N VAL A 98 27.63 -15.69 3.31
CA VAL A 98 27.27 -14.32 3.72
C VAL A 98 25.80 -14.07 3.42
N TYR A 99 25.07 -13.64 4.44
CA TYR A 99 23.65 -13.32 4.36
C TYR A 99 23.42 -11.87 4.75
N PHE A 100 22.79 -11.09 3.88
CA PHE A 100 22.29 -9.75 4.19
C PHE A 100 20.82 -9.84 4.59
N LEU A 101 20.43 -9.12 5.63
CA LEU A 101 19.03 -8.86 6.00
C LEU A 101 18.70 -7.39 5.66
N PRO A 102 17.47 -7.04 5.27
CA PRO A 102 17.06 -5.66 5.03
C PRO A 102 16.95 -4.83 6.31
N GLY A 103 17.46 -3.59 6.28
CA GLY A 103 17.17 -2.55 7.28
C GLY A 103 16.37 -1.38 6.70
N ASN A 104 15.99 -0.43 7.55
CA ASN A 104 15.15 0.70 7.13
C ASN A 104 15.85 1.63 6.14
N HIS A 105 17.18 1.74 6.20
CA HIS A 105 17.94 2.48 5.21
C HIS A 105 17.95 1.79 3.85
N ASP A 106 18.01 0.46 3.82
CA ASP A 106 17.91 -0.33 2.59
C ASP A 106 16.52 -0.15 1.92
N TRP A 107 15.48 -0.01 2.74
CA TRP A 107 14.13 0.39 2.35
C TRP A 107 13.96 1.90 2.11
N ASP A 108 14.92 2.52 1.41
CA ASP A 108 14.91 3.94 1.04
C ASP A 108 14.80 4.91 2.25
N LYS A 109 15.28 4.50 3.43
CA LYS A 109 15.07 5.24 4.69
C LYS A 109 13.56 5.48 4.93
N MET A 110 12.80 4.39 4.83
CA MET A 110 11.34 4.37 4.80
C MET A 110 10.74 5.29 3.74
N GLY A 111 11.38 5.38 2.57
CA GLY A 111 10.90 6.21 1.45
C GLY A 111 9.96 5.42 0.55
N SER A 112 9.18 6.10 -0.30
CA SER A 112 8.21 5.43 -1.17
C SER A 112 8.84 4.48 -2.20
N GLN A 113 10.16 4.54 -2.40
CA GLN A 113 10.89 3.64 -3.30
C GLN A 113 11.50 2.42 -2.56
N GLY A 114 11.21 2.22 -1.27
CA GLY A 114 11.84 1.18 -0.46
C GLY A 114 11.77 -0.22 -1.08
N LEU A 115 10.58 -0.66 -1.51
CA LEU A 115 10.40 -1.96 -2.17
C LEU A 115 11.24 -2.08 -3.45
N ALA A 116 11.28 -1.05 -4.29
CA ALA A 116 12.06 -1.09 -5.53
C ALA A 116 13.56 -1.23 -5.24
N LYS A 117 14.07 -0.53 -4.21
CA LYS A 117 15.48 -0.56 -3.84
C LYS A 117 15.91 -1.89 -3.25
N ILE A 118 15.12 -2.46 -2.34
CA ILE A 118 15.47 -3.75 -1.74
C ILE A 118 15.42 -4.88 -2.78
N LYS A 119 14.48 -4.81 -3.72
CA LYS A 119 14.43 -5.71 -4.88
C LYS A 119 15.66 -5.59 -5.76
N PHE A 120 16.07 -4.36 -6.04
CA PHE A 120 17.27 -4.14 -6.85
C PHE A 120 18.55 -4.59 -6.12
N GLN A 121 18.64 -4.42 -4.80
CA GLN A 121 19.75 -4.96 -4.00
C GLN A 121 19.78 -6.50 -4.06
N TRP A 122 18.63 -7.16 -3.95
CA TRP A 122 18.53 -8.61 -4.13
C TRP A 122 18.99 -9.02 -5.51
N GLN A 123 18.44 -8.39 -6.56
CA GLN A 123 18.76 -8.68 -7.95
C GLN A 123 20.26 -8.52 -8.22
N TYR A 124 20.88 -7.45 -7.74
CA TYR A 124 22.31 -7.22 -7.87
C TYR A 124 23.14 -8.37 -7.28
N LEU A 125 22.80 -8.84 -6.08
CA LEU A 125 23.52 -9.97 -5.45
C LEU A 125 23.24 -11.30 -6.15
N ASP A 126 22.00 -11.53 -6.61
CA ASP A 126 21.59 -12.74 -7.32
C ASP A 126 22.31 -12.87 -8.68
N GLU A 127 22.49 -11.75 -9.39
CA GLU A 127 23.18 -11.68 -10.68
C GLU A 127 24.69 -12.00 -10.59
N LEU A 128 25.29 -11.94 -9.40
CA LEU A 128 26.68 -12.38 -9.19
C LEU A 128 26.84 -13.91 -9.30
N GLY A 129 25.76 -14.68 -9.17
CA GLY A 129 25.78 -16.14 -9.29
C GLY A 129 26.50 -16.89 -8.16
N ASP A 130 26.83 -16.23 -7.05
CA ASP A 130 27.44 -16.87 -5.88
C ASP A 130 26.36 -17.45 -4.94
N SER A 131 26.19 -18.77 -4.97
CA SER A 131 25.21 -19.49 -4.14
C SER A 131 25.39 -19.33 -2.63
N LEU A 132 26.53 -18.81 -2.16
CA LEU A 132 26.83 -18.57 -0.74
C LEU A 132 26.73 -17.08 -0.35
N LEU A 133 26.26 -16.21 -1.26
CA LEU A 133 26.06 -14.79 -1.03
C LEU A 133 24.60 -14.42 -1.32
N LYS A 134 23.82 -14.03 -0.31
CA LYS A 134 22.37 -13.80 -0.49
C LYS A 134 21.85 -12.60 0.29
N LEU A 135 20.90 -11.87 -0.28
CA LEU A 135 19.95 -11.05 0.49
C LEU A 135 18.74 -11.92 0.86
N ILE A 136 18.41 -11.96 2.14
CA ILE A 136 17.34 -12.77 2.70
C ILE A 136 16.37 -11.89 3.52
N PRO A 137 15.05 -11.97 3.27
CA PRO A 137 14.40 -12.80 2.26
C PRO A 137 14.63 -12.28 0.84
N PRO A 138 14.53 -13.14 -0.19
CA PRO A 138 14.80 -12.76 -1.57
C PRO A 138 13.72 -11.80 -2.12
N ASN A 139 14.11 -11.03 -3.14
CA ASN A 139 13.20 -10.25 -3.99
C ASN A 139 12.26 -9.30 -3.22
N GLY A 140 12.68 -8.77 -2.06
CA GLY A 140 11.84 -7.86 -1.25
C GLY A 140 10.62 -8.52 -0.61
N CYS A 141 10.64 -9.85 -0.46
CA CYS A 141 9.58 -10.59 0.20
C CYS A 141 9.72 -10.58 1.73
N PRO A 142 8.61 -10.77 2.48
CA PRO A 142 8.65 -10.83 3.94
C PRO A 142 8.86 -12.24 4.51
N ASP A 143 9.05 -13.24 3.65
CA ASP A 143 9.09 -14.65 4.01
C ASP A 143 10.14 -14.97 5.09
N PRO A 144 9.75 -15.63 6.20
CA PRO A 144 10.72 -16.22 7.10
C PRO A 144 11.57 -17.29 6.39
N VAL A 145 12.88 -17.07 6.35
CA VAL A 145 13.87 -17.96 5.72
C VAL A 145 14.52 -18.82 6.79
N GLU A 146 14.47 -20.13 6.59
CA GLU A 146 15.13 -21.14 7.41
C GLU A 146 16.53 -21.44 6.86
N ILE A 147 17.56 -21.34 7.70
CA ILE A 147 18.96 -21.55 7.33
C ILE A 147 19.56 -22.59 8.27
N HIS A 148 19.79 -23.79 7.74
CA HIS A 148 20.41 -24.88 8.46
C HIS A 148 21.92 -24.68 8.56
N LEU A 149 22.45 -24.70 9.78
CA LEU A 149 23.90 -24.58 10.03
C LEU A 149 24.47 -25.92 10.51
N THR A 150 23.81 -26.54 11.49
CA THR A 150 24.08 -27.91 11.95
C THR A 150 22.76 -28.65 12.18
N ASP A 151 22.84 -29.93 12.55
CA ASP A 151 21.73 -30.73 13.06
C ASP A 151 21.07 -30.14 14.32
N LYS A 152 21.79 -29.31 15.09
CA LYS A 152 21.30 -28.72 16.35
C LYS A 152 21.31 -27.19 16.40
N LEU A 153 21.76 -26.50 15.36
CA LEU A 153 21.76 -25.04 15.29
C LEU A 153 21.22 -24.57 13.93
N MET A 154 20.37 -23.55 13.98
CA MET A 154 19.85 -22.89 12.78
C MET A 154 19.61 -21.40 13.00
N VAL A 155 19.44 -20.68 11.90
CA VAL A 155 18.97 -19.29 11.89
C VAL A 155 17.59 -19.24 11.21
N ILE A 156 16.66 -18.53 11.82
CA ILE A 156 15.41 -18.10 11.17
C ILE A 156 15.55 -16.58 10.96
N ALA A 157 15.54 -16.14 9.71
CA ALA A 157 15.66 -14.72 9.36
C ALA A 157 14.36 -14.21 8.73
N TYR A 158 13.95 -12.98 9.05
CA TYR A 158 12.79 -12.35 8.41
C TYR A 158 12.98 -10.84 8.25
N ASP A 159 12.30 -10.25 7.27
CA ASP A 159 12.33 -8.81 7.04
C ASP A 159 11.42 -8.07 8.04
N SER A 160 12.03 -7.60 9.13
CA SER A 160 11.34 -6.78 10.12
C SER A 160 10.97 -5.38 9.61
N GLU A 161 11.68 -4.82 8.63
CA GLU A 161 11.36 -3.50 8.09
C GLU A 161 10.09 -3.56 7.23
N TRP A 162 9.89 -4.65 6.48
CA TRP A 162 8.60 -4.88 5.79
C TRP A 162 7.40 -4.77 6.75
N TRP A 163 7.57 -5.14 8.02
CA TRP A 163 6.53 -5.01 9.03
C TRP A 163 6.22 -3.54 9.38
N LEU A 164 7.25 -2.70 9.50
CA LEU A 164 7.18 -1.30 9.96
C LEU A 164 6.96 -0.30 8.81
N PHE A 165 7.28 -0.69 7.58
CA PHE A 165 7.24 0.15 6.39
C PHE A 165 5.84 0.74 6.15
N PRO A 166 5.69 2.08 6.09
CA PRO A 166 4.38 2.75 6.08
C PRO A 166 3.78 2.90 4.68
N PHE A 167 4.53 2.61 3.63
CA PHE A 167 4.08 2.72 2.24
C PHE A 167 3.60 1.36 1.69
N ASN A 168 3.16 1.37 0.43
CA ASN A 168 2.74 0.14 -0.23
C ASN A 168 3.91 -0.86 -0.29
N LYS A 169 3.69 -2.03 0.29
CA LYS A 169 4.62 -3.17 0.34
C LYS A 169 4.11 -4.39 -0.42
N GLY A 170 3.09 -4.19 -1.25
CA GLY A 170 2.57 -5.19 -2.17
C GLY A 170 3.60 -5.51 -3.23
N ASN A 171 4.28 -6.64 -3.07
CA ASN A 171 5.24 -7.18 -4.02
C ASN A 171 4.51 -8.15 -4.96
N THR A 172 3.70 -7.60 -5.86
CA THR A 172 2.89 -8.40 -6.80
C THR A 172 3.73 -9.14 -7.84
N ASP A 173 4.98 -8.72 -7.98
CA ASP A 173 6.05 -9.24 -8.81
C ASP A 173 7.09 -10.05 -7.99
N GLY A 174 6.78 -10.36 -6.73
CA GLY A 174 7.56 -11.26 -5.88
C GLY A 174 6.90 -12.63 -5.79
N GLU A 175 7.69 -13.71 -5.93
CA GLU A 175 7.27 -15.07 -5.57
C GLU A 175 7.21 -15.25 -4.05
N CYS A 176 6.61 -14.30 -3.34
CA CYS A 176 6.52 -14.33 -1.90
C CYS A 176 5.44 -15.34 -1.48
N ASP A 177 5.79 -16.32 -0.66
CA ASP A 177 4.82 -17.23 -0.07
C ASP A 177 3.98 -16.49 0.99
N CYS A 178 4.59 -15.54 1.70
CA CYS A 178 3.96 -14.68 2.70
C CYS A 178 3.55 -13.34 2.09
N LYS A 179 2.26 -13.03 2.12
CA LYS A 179 1.69 -11.76 1.63
C LYS A 179 1.08 -10.91 2.75
N SER A 180 0.91 -11.51 3.93
CA SER A 180 0.35 -10.87 5.12
C SER A 180 1.22 -11.07 6.37
N LYS A 181 0.98 -10.25 7.40
CA LYS A 181 1.59 -10.45 8.73
C LYS A 181 1.22 -11.80 9.32
N ASP A 182 0.00 -12.27 9.08
CA ASP A 182 -0.47 -13.55 9.61
C ASP A 182 0.17 -14.74 8.86
N ASP A 183 0.46 -14.59 7.56
CA ASP A 183 1.22 -15.59 6.78
C ASP A 183 2.65 -15.70 7.35
N VAL A 184 3.31 -14.57 7.62
CA VAL A 184 4.63 -14.53 8.26
C VAL A 184 4.60 -15.22 9.62
N LEU A 185 3.59 -14.96 10.45
CA LEU A 185 3.44 -15.60 11.76
C LEU A 185 3.17 -17.11 11.65
N ALA A 186 2.31 -17.53 10.73
CA ALA A 186 2.03 -18.94 10.48
C ALA A 186 3.27 -19.67 9.99
N ARG A 187 4.07 -19.04 9.13
CA ARG A 187 5.35 -19.58 8.66
C ARG A 187 6.37 -19.66 9.79
N LEU A 188 6.48 -18.63 10.64
CA LEU A 188 7.35 -18.67 11.83
C LEU A 188 6.93 -19.81 12.79
N ASP A 189 5.63 -20.00 13.02
CA ASP A 189 5.13 -21.07 13.90
C ASP A 189 5.39 -22.47 13.32
N GLU A 190 5.22 -22.64 12.01
CA GLU A 190 5.59 -23.84 11.29
C GLU A 190 7.08 -24.15 11.43
N LEU A 191 7.95 -23.17 11.16
CA LEU A 191 9.41 -23.33 11.27
C LEU A 191 9.84 -23.64 12.71
N ARG A 192 9.22 -22.99 13.69
CA ARG A 192 9.43 -23.29 15.11
C ARG A 192 9.03 -24.74 15.43
N HIS A 193 7.88 -25.21 14.94
CA HIS A 193 7.39 -26.56 15.21
C HIS A 193 8.27 -27.64 14.56
N ARG A 194 8.70 -27.42 13.31
CA ARG A 194 9.59 -28.33 12.57
C ARG A 194 10.98 -28.48 13.20
N ASN A 195 11.42 -27.49 13.99
CA ASN A 195 12.76 -27.43 14.56
C ASN A 195 12.75 -27.42 16.10
N GLN A 196 11.79 -28.11 16.71
CA GLN A 196 11.62 -28.08 18.16
C GLN A 196 12.82 -28.59 18.96
N ASP A 197 13.68 -29.40 18.34
CA ASP A 197 14.82 -30.07 18.95
C ASP A 197 16.16 -29.33 18.75
N LYS A 198 16.14 -28.13 18.13
CA LYS A 198 17.32 -27.34 17.77
C LYS A 198 17.42 -26.02 18.55
N VAL A 199 18.60 -25.41 18.51
CA VAL A 199 18.83 -24.01 18.90
C VAL A 199 18.50 -23.10 17.72
N ILE A 200 17.66 -22.10 17.96
CA ILE A 200 17.21 -21.13 16.95
C ILE A 200 17.81 -19.76 17.25
N ILE A 201 18.52 -19.20 16.27
CA ILE A 201 18.83 -17.77 16.26
C ILE A 201 17.76 -17.06 15.41
N LEU A 202 16.91 -16.26 16.04
CA LEU A 202 15.92 -15.45 15.32
C LEU A 202 16.56 -14.11 14.94
N ALA A 203 16.88 -13.95 13.66
CA ALA A 203 17.59 -12.80 13.12
C ALA A 203 16.63 -11.81 12.43
N SER A 204 16.74 -10.54 12.78
CA SER A 204 16.01 -9.42 12.17
C SER A 204 16.90 -8.17 12.15
N HIS A 205 16.43 -7.07 11.55
CA HIS A 205 17.09 -5.78 11.71
C HIS A 205 16.68 -5.10 13.02
N HIS A 206 15.38 -5.13 13.34
CA HIS A 206 14.77 -4.42 14.46
C HIS A 206 14.87 -5.19 15.79
N PRO A 207 15.53 -4.63 16.84
CA PRO A 207 15.63 -5.24 18.16
C PRO A 207 14.29 -5.20 18.93
N PHE A 208 13.99 -6.23 19.72
CA PHE A 208 12.78 -6.26 20.55
C PHE A 208 12.98 -5.52 21.87
N GLN A 209 14.24 -5.32 22.26
CA GLN A 209 14.68 -4.61 23.45
C GLN A 209 15.86 -3.71 23.12
N SER A 210 15.92 -2.49 23.64
CA SER A 210 17.09 -1.63 23.46
C SER A 210 17.20 -0.54 24.53
N TYR A 211 18.44 -0.20 24.88
CA TYR A 211 18.82 0.96 25.68
C TYR A 211 19.55 2.06 24.87
N GLY A 212 19.38 2.05 23.55
CA GLY A 212 19.90 3.05 22.61
C GLY A 212 18.92 4.18 22.30
N VAL A 213 19.21 4.92 21.22
CA VAL A 213 18.46 6.13 20.82
C VAL A 213 17.06 5.75 20.33
N HIS A 214 16.91 4.63 19.62
CA HIS A 214 15.61 4.13 19.15
C HIS A 214 14.79 3.52 20.29
N GLY A 215 15.43 3.12 21.38
CA GLY A 215 14.83 2.85 22.70
C GLY A 215 14.39 4.10 23.49
N GLY A 216 14.59 5.30 22.94
CA GLY A 216 14.16 6.56 23.54
C GLY A 216 15.08 7.09 24.65
N LYS A 217 16.40 6.83 24.55
CA LYS A 217 17.43 7.39 25.43
C LYS A 217 18.15 8.54 24.72
N TYR A 218 18.13 9.73 25.33
CA TYR A 218 18.75 10.95 24.78
C TYR A 218 19.84 11.51 25.72
N THR A 219 20.77 12.30 25.19
CA THR A 219 21.79 13.03 25.95
C THR A 219 21.31 14.41 26.39
N ILE A 220 21.99 15.02 27.37
CA ILE A 220 21.81 16.44 27.74
C ILE A 220 22.00 17.35 26.52
N LYS A 221 22.91 17.01 25.60
CA LYS A 221 23.12 17.75 24.35
C LYS A 221 21.85 17.79 23.50
N ASP A 222 21.07 16.72 23.43
CA ASP A 222 19.82 16.68 22.67
C ASP A 222 18.72 17.57 23.28
N HIS A 223 18.76 17.77 24.60
CA HIS A 223 17.83 18.65 25.32
C HIS A 223 18.19 20.14 25.21
N ILE A 224 19.47 20.47 25.06
CA ILE A 224 19.97 21.84 25.03
C ILE A 224 20.22 22.32 23.59
N PHE A 225 20.66 21.46 22.68
CA PHE A 225 21.04 21.79 21.29
C PHE A 225 20.31 20.93 20.26
N PRO A 226 18.96 20.99 20.18
CA PRO A 226 18.14 20.09 19.37
C PRO A 226 18.41 20.19 17.86
N LEU A 227 18.89 21.34 17.37
CA LEU A 227 19.19 21.57 15.96
C LEU A 227 20.44 20.83 15.48
N THR A 228 21.29 20.34 16.41
CA THR A 228 22.46 19.51 16.07
C THR A 228 22.08 18.16 15.44
N VAL A 229 20.83 17.73 15.63
CA VAL A 229 20.23 16.55 14.98
C VAL A 229 20.04 16.76 13.49
N ALA A 230 19.61 17.97 13.08
CA ALA A 230 19.37 18.30 11.68
C ALA A 230 20.68 18.65 10.95
N ASN A 231 21.61 19.29 11.66
CA ASN A 231 22.95 19.58 11.17
C ASN A 231 23.92 19.60 12.35
N LYS A 232 24.94 18.74 12.32
CA LYS A 232 25.92 18.56 13.41
C LYS A 232 26.62 19.85 13.84
N ASN A 233 26.63 20.89 13.00
CA ASN A 233 27.28 22.17 13.25
C ASN A 233 26.36 23.24 13.89
N LEU A 234 25.05 23.00 14.01
CA LEU A 234 24.08 23.97 14.56
C LEU A 234 23.96 23.89 16.09
N TYR A 235 24.99 24.35 16.80
CA TYR A 235 24.99 24.45 18.27
C TYR A 235 24.26 25.71 18.77
N ILE A 236 22.94 25.77 18.53
CA ILE A 236 22.10 26.86 19.04
C ILE A 236 21.41 26.36 20.33
N PRO A 237 21.68 26.97 21.50
CA PRO A 237 21.08 26.56 22.76
C PRO A 237 19.59 26.95 22.78
N LEU A 238 18.73 25.95 22.87
CA LEU A 238 17.29 26.10 23.02
C LEU A 238 16.85 25.30 24.25
N PRO A 239 17.17 25.71 25.49
CA PRO A 239 16.65 25.03 26.67
C PRO A 239 15.11 25.12 26.72
N VAL A 240 14.44 24.15 27.34
CA VAL A 240 12.96 23.99 27.35
C VAL A 240 12.37 23.64 25.96
N VAL A 241 12.59 24.47 24.94
CA VAL A 241 12.15 24.23 23.54
C VAL A 241 12.91 23.06 22.91
N GLY A 242 14.16 22.84 23.27
CA GLY A 242 14.98 21.73 22.79
C GLY A 242 14.61 20.41 23.43
N SER A 243 14.06 20.43 24.64
CA SER A 243 13.41 19.26 25.24
C SER A 243 12.13 18.87 24.49
N LEU A 244 11.54 19.78 23.71
CA LEU A 244 10.44 19.49 22.80
C LEU A 244 10.87 18.47 21.74
N TYR A 245 12.14 18.42 21.29
CA TYR A 245 12.58 17.41 20.31
C TYR A 245 12.59 15.97 20.90
N PRO A 246 13.27 15.67 22.03
CA PRO A 246 13.15 14.37 22.71
C PRO A 246 11.72 14.03 23.14
N ILE A 247 10.94 15.02 23.60
CA ILE A 247 9.52 14.82 23.98
C ILE A 247 8.68 14.50 22.74
N LEU A 248 8.78 15.27 21.65
CA LEU A 248 8.04 15.03 20.42
C LEU A 248 8.50 13.75 19.71
N ARG A 249 9.78 13.37 19.75
CA ARG A 249 10.22 12.09 19.18
C ARG A 249 9.80 10.89 20.05
N SER A 250 9.79 11.05 21.37
CA SER A 250 9.27 9.99 22.25
C SER A 250 7.73 9.90 22.23
N THR A 251 7.04 11.01 21.96
CA THR A 251 5.57 11.12 21.91
C THR A 251 5.04 10.85 20.50
N PHE A 252 5.61 11.40 19.46
CA PHE A 252 5.31 11.14 18.03
C PHE A 252 6.45 10.34 17.40
N SER A 253 6.70 9.16 17.98
CA SER A 253 7.74 8.22 17.56
C SER A 253 7.65 7.86 16.08
N ASN A 254 8.79 7.77 15.42
CA ASN A 254 8.90 7.20 14.08
C ASN A 254 8.57 5.68 14.15
N PRO A 255 7.98 5.03 13.13
CA PRO A 255 7.87 3.57 13.09
C PRO A 255 9.14 2.80 13.50
N GLU A 256 10.32 3.38 13.27
CA GLU A 256 11.65 2.89 13.65
C GLU A 256 11.99 2.94 15.15
N ASP A 257 11.20 3.65 15.96
CA ASP A 257 11.45 3.78 17.40
C ASP A 257 10.57 2.78 18.17
N LEU A 258 11.13 2.08 19.17
CA LEU A 258 10.47 1.01 19.95
C LEU A 258 9.11 1.39 20.57
N LYS A 259 8.86 2.68 20.78
CA LYS A 259 7.62 3.19 21.35
C LYS A 259 6.45 3.21 20.36
N HIS A 260 6.71 3.09 19.06
CA HIS A 260 5.70 3.18 18.01
C HIS A 260 4.73 1.98 18.01
N PRO A 261 3.42 2.18 17.73
CA PRO A 261 2.44 1.09 17.74
C PRO A 261 2.76 -0.08 16.80
N LEU A 262 3.24 0.19 15.56
CA LEU A 262 3.59 -0.87 14.61
C LEU A 262 4.74 -1.76 15.10
N TYR A 263 5.72 -1.15 15.77
CA TYR A 263 6.86 -1.86 16.33
C TYR A 263 6.43 -2.73 17.51
N LYS A 264 5.63 -2.18 18.42
CA LYS A 264 5.05 -2.94 19.54
C LYS A 264 4.19 -4.10 19.08
N ASP A 265 3.42 -3.93 18.00
CA ASP A 265 2.65 -5.00 17.36
C ASP A 265 3.57 -6.13 16.85
N MET A 266 4.65 -5.79 16.16
CA MET A 266 5.65 -6.77 15.70
C MET A 266 6.23 -7.57 16.86
N ILE A 267 6.77 -6.88 17.87
CA ILE A 267 7.40 -7.51 19.05
C ILE A 267 6.41 -8.44 19.71
N LYS A 268 5.18 -7.97 19.99
CA LYS A 268 4.16 -8.77 20.65
C LYS A 268 3.81 -10.02 19.85
N ARG A 269 3.51 -9.88 18.55
CA ARG A 269 3.03 -11.01 17.74
C ARG A 269 4.13 -12.04 17.49
N VAL A 270 5.35 -11.60 17.17
CA VAL A 270 6.48 -12.51 16.92
C VAL A 270 6.93 -13.19 18.22
N SER A 271 7.04 -12.45 19.34
CA SER A 271 7.40 -13.07 20.63
C SER A 271 6.38 -14.12 21.08
N ASN A 272 5.09 -13.92 20.78
CA ASN A 272 4.05 -14.90 21.10
C ASN A 272 4.23 -16.24 20.37
N VAL A 273 4.82 -16.25 19.18
CA VAL A 273 5.09 -17.49 18.44
C VAL A 273 6.12 -18.34 19.21
N PHE A 274 7.11 -17.70 19.84
CA PHE A 274 8.24 -18.37 20.48
C PHE A 274 8.20 -18.40 22.01
N ARG A 275 7.10 -17.95 22.64
CA ARG A 275 7.01 -17.71 24.10
C ARG A 275 7.48 -18.89 24.96
N ASP A 276 7.17 -20.11 24.55
CA ASP A 276 7.46 -21.34 25.31
C ASP A 276 8.62 -22.15 24.69
N PHE A 277 9.43 -21.52 23.83
CA PHE A 277 10.54 -22.19 23.16
C PHE A 277 11.86 -21.95 23.90
N PRO A 278 12.49 -22.97 24.51
CA PRO A 278 13.59 -22.76 25.45
C PRO A 278 14.92 -22.38 24.78
N ASN A 279 15.19 -22.86 23.56
CA ASN A 279 16.49 -22.71 22.90
C ASN A 279 16.51 -21.60 21.83
N ILE A 280 16.07 -20.38 22.17
CA ILE A 280 16.06 -19.24 21.24
C ILE A 280 16.94 -18.08 21.69
N VAL A 281 17.65 -17.48 20.73
CA VAL A 281 18.36 -16.20 20.90
C VAL A 281 17.94 -15.24 19.79
N TYR A 282 17.57 -14.01 20.17
CA TYR A 282 17.19 -12.95 19.24
C TYR A 282 18.43 -12.17 18.82
N ALA A 283 18.55 -11.79 17.54
CA ALA A 283 19.66 -11.02 17.01
C ALA A 283 19.18 -9.87 16.12
N ALA A 284 19.67 -8.65 16.36
CA ALA A 284 19.25 -7.44 15.65
C ALA A 284 20.36 -6.40 15.44
N GLY A 285 20.18 -5.48 14.49
CA GLY A 285 21.21 -4.52 14.03
C GLY A 285 20.82 -3.03 14.00
N HIS A 286 19.58 -2.64 14.29
CA HIS A 286 19.08 -1.27 14.09
C HIS A 286 19.70 -0.19 15.01
N GLU A 287 20.14 -0.56 16.21
CA GLU A 287 20.70 0.42 17.15
C GLU A 287 22.18 0.60 16.92
N HIS A 288 22.64 1.86 16.83
CA HIS A 288 24.02 2.22 16.53
C HIS A 288 25.00 1.96 17.70
N GLY A 289 25.12 0.69 18.12
CA GLY A 289 25.92 0.17 19.24
C GLY A 289 25.75 -1.34 19.48
N LEU A 290 26.58 -1.89 20.36
CA LEU A 290 26.57 -3.30 20.76
C LEU A 290 25.87 -3.49 22.11
N GLN A 291 24.93 -4.43 22.22
CA GLN A 291 24.26 -4.73 23.49
C GLN A 291 23.97 -6.23 23.64
N LEU A 292 24.00 -6.72 24.89
CA LEU A 292 23.40 -7.99 25.29
C LEU A 292 22.33 -7.72 26.35
N ILE A 293 21.09 -8.10 26.07
CA ILE A 293 19.93 -7.81 26.94
C ILE A 293 19.24 -9.13 27.30
N LYS A 294 18.98 -9.34 28.59
CA LYS A 294 18.30 -10.53 29.11
C LYS A 294 17.13 -10.12 30.01
N ASP A 295 15.93 -10.15 29.43
CA ASP A 295 14.66 -9.99 30.14
C ASP A 295 13.79 -11.23 29.88
N ASP A 296 12.58 -11.10 29.32
CA ASP A 296 11.74 -12.23 28.87
C ASP A 296 12.44 -13.12 27.82
N GLN A 297 13.37 -12.53 27.05
CA GLN A 297 14.13 -13.19 26.00
C GLN A 297 15.58 -12.69 25.98
N LEU A 298 16.50 -13.56 25.56
CA LEU A 298 17.91 -13.22 25.37
C LEU A 298 18.10 -12.58 23.99
N GLN A 299 18.63 -11.36 23.95
CA GLN A 299 18.80 -10.60 22.71
C GLN A 299 20.20 -10.00 22.54
N ILE A 300 20.77 -10.24 21.37
CA ILE A 300 21.98 -9.63 20.84
C ILE A 300 21.60 -8.41 19.99
N VAL A 301 22.26 -7.28 20.23
CA VAL A 301 22.25 -6.11 19.35
C VAL A 301 23.66 -5.90 18.83
N SER A 302 23.84 -5.91 17.51
CA SER A 302 25.15 -5.82 16.84
C SER A 302 25.26 -4.65 15.85
N GLY A 303 24.51 -3.57 16.02
CA GLY A 303 24.44 -2.45 15.07
C GLY A 303 25.60 -1.46 15.13
N ALA A 304 26.83 -1.94 15.31
CA ALA A 304 28.01 -1.08 15.46
C ALA A 304 28.98 -1.21 14.27
N GLY A 305 28.49 -1.51 13.08
CA GLY A 305 29.31 -1.76 11.90
C GLY A 305 30.05 -0.52 11.39
N SER A 306 29.41 0.65 11.36
CA SER A 306 30.01 1.89 10.87
C SER A 306 29.60 3.16 11.61
N LYS A 307 28.47 3.18 12.35
CA LYS A 307 28.07 4.35 13.15
C LYS A 307 28.32 4.20 14.64
N ARG A 308 28.34 5.35 15.32
CA ARG A 308 28.46 5.45 16.79
C ARG A 308 27.37 6.35 17.33
N THR A 309 26.58 5.85 18.29
CA THR A 309 25.70 6.71 19.11
C THR A 309 25.85 6.43 20.59
N ILE A 310 24.76 6.18 21.33
CA ILE A 310 24.74 6.00 22.77
C ILE A 310 24.24 4.57 23.03
N ALA A 311 24.97 3.82 23.84
CA ALA A 311 24.50 2.59 24.45
C ALA A 311 24.60 2.75 25.98
N LYS A 312 23.45 2.81 26.67
CA LYS A 312 23.43 2.88 28.14
C LYS A 312 23.26 1.48 28.72
N LYS A 313 24.03 1.14 29.76
CA LYS A 313 23.81 -0.07 30.55
C LYS A 313 22.52 0.08 31.37
N GLY A 314 21.41 -0.42 30.83
CA GLY A 314 20.11 -0.45 31.49
C GLY A 314 19.94 -1.62 32.47
N LYS A 315 18.78 -1.71 33.12
CA LYS A 315 18.48 -2.70 34.18
C LYS A 315 18.71 -4.16 33.75
N HIS A 316 18.34 -4.51 32.52
CA HIS A 316 18.44 -5.86 31.97
C HIS A 316 19.61 -6.02 30.98
N SER A 317 20.48 -5.01 30.88
CA SER A 317 21.65 -5.02 30.00
C SER A 317 22.82 -5.72 30.68
N LEU A 318 23.20 -6.89 30.16
CA LEU A 318 24.41 -7.61 30.56
C LEU A 318 25.66 -6.93 29.98
N PHE A 319 25.54 -6.40 28.76
CA PHE A 319 26.58 -5.65 28.06
C PHE A 319 25.97 -4.50 27.23
N ALA A 320 26.67 -3.37 27.15
CA ALA A 320 26.32 -2.22 26.31
C ALA A 320 27.57 -1.39 26.00
N ASP A 321 27.87 -1.19 24.72
CA ASP A 321 28.98 -0.38 24.23
C ASP A 321 28.58 0.35 22.94
N ALA A 322 28.97 1.62 22.80
CA ALA A 322 28.65 2.44 21.63
C ALA A 322 29.75 2.45 20.55
N THR A 323 30.83 1.72 20.81
CA THR A 323 31.99 1.62 19.94
C THR A 323 31.72 0.64 18.80
N GLN A 324 32.30 0.92 17.63
CA GLN A 324 32.16 0.03 16.47
C GLN A 324 32.71 -1.37 16.77
N GLY A 325 32.11 -2.39 16.16
CA GLY A 325 32.47 -3.78 16.44
C GLY A 325 31.46 -4.80 15.91
N TYR A 326 31.59 -6.04 16.36
CA TYR A 326 30.76 -7.16 15.92
C TYR A 326 30.63 -8.24 17.01
N VAL A 327 29.75 -9.21 16.78
CA VAL A 327 29.47 -10.30 17.73
C VAL A 327 29.71 -11.66 17.07
N THR A 328 30.33 -12.60 17.77
CA THR A 328 30.36 -14.01 17.36
C THR A 328 29.48 -14.87 18.26
N VAL A 329 28.80 -15.84 17.67
CA VAL A 329 28.01 -16.87 18.36
C VAL A 329 28.63 -18.23 18.03
N ASP A 330 29.33 -18.83 18.98
CA ASP A 330 29.95 -20.14 18.84
C ASP A 330 29.02 -21.22 19.41
N GLN A 331 28.60 -22.18 18.59
CA GLN A 331 28.01 -23.43 19.07
C GLN A 331 29.14 -24.34 19.57
N LEU A 332 29.06 -24.77 20.82
CA LEU A 332 30.00 -25.72 21.40
C LEU A 332 29.52 -27.17 21.18
N ARG A 333 30.39 -28.15 21.47
CA ARG A 333 30.08 -29.58 21.23
C ARG A 333 28.90 -30.12 22.06
N ASP A 334 28.60 -29.50 23.20
CA ASP A 334 27.44 -29.82 24.05
C ASP A 334 26.14 -29.09 23.60
N ASN A 335 26.19 -28.39 22.46
CA ASN A 335 25.14 -27.53 21.90
C ASN A 335 24.86 -26.24 22.67
N SER A 336 25.60 -25.94 23.74
CA SER A 336 25.58 -24.61 24.36
C SER A 336 26.14 -23.55 23.39
N LEU A 337 25.76 -22.29 23.60
CA LEU A 337 26.29 -21.17 22.81
C LEU A 337 27.27 -20.33 23.64
N ARG A 338 28.30 -19.80 23.00
CA ARG A 338 29.15 -18.74 23.55
C ARG A 338 29.06 -17.50 22.68
N LEU A 339 28.54 -16.42 23.26
CA LEU A 339 28.44 -15.11 22.63
C LEU A 339 29.70 -14.31 22.97
N THR A 340 30.36 -13.70 21.99
CA THR A 340 31.56 -12.88 22.22
C THR A 340 31.47 -11.57 21.46
N TYR A 341 31.68 -10.46 22.16
CA TYR A 341 31.62 -9.11 21.62
C TYR A 341 33.03 -8.57 21.38
N TYR A 342 33.26 -8.03 20.19
CA TYR A 342 34.52 -7.40 19.79
C TYR A 342 34.27 -5.91 19.54
N ILE A 343 35.16 -5.04 20.03
CA ILE A 343 35.09 -3.59 19.82
C ILE A 343 36.39 -3.04 19.23
N TYR A 344 36.27 -1.99 18.44
CA TYR A 344 37.38 -1.24 17.88
C TYR A 344 37.85 -0.14 18.84
N GLU A 345 39.05 -0.27 19.40
CA GLU A 345 39.63 0.71 20.32
C GLU A 345 41.11 0.93 20.00
N LYS A 346 41.53 2.21 19.92
CA LYS A 346 42.94 2.61 19.72
C LYS A 346 43.61 1.87 18.55
N ASP A 347 42.99 1.92 17.37
CA ASP A 347 43.50 1.31 16.13
C ASP A 347 43.56 -0.23 16.09
N THR A 348 42.97 -0.90 17.09
CA THR A 348 42.92 -2.36 17.17
C THR A 348 41.51 -2.84 17.50
N VAL A 349 41.19 -4.10 17.17
CA VAL A 349 39.93 -4.74 17.57
C VAL A 349 40.24 -5.72 18.69
N ARG A 350 39.52 -5.64 19.82
CA ARG A 350 39.71 -6.51 20.98
C ARG A 350 38.41 -7.12 21.46
N GLN A 351 38.49 -8.27 22.12
CA GLN A 351 37.37 -8.85 22.84
C GLN A 351 36.98 -7.96 24.03
N ALA A 352 35.71 -7.55 24.09
CA ALA A 352 35.16 -6.70 25.14
C ALA A 352 34.35 -7.47 26.18
N PHE A 353 33.64 -8.52 25.76
CA PHE A 353 32.72 -9.27 26.61
C PHE A 353 32.44 -10.67 26.06
N SER A 354 32.11 -11.64 26.93
CA SER A 354 31.67 -12.97 26.53
C SER A 354 30.61 -13.53 27.48
N TYR A 355 29.67 -14.32 26.97
CA TYR A 355 28.54 -14.89 27.71
C TYR A 355 28.20 -16.30 27.21
N ALA A 356 27.97 -17.25 28.13
CA ALA A 356 27.57 -18.61 27.81
C ALA A 356 26.05 -18.80 27.96
N VAL A 357 25.43 -19.49 27.00
CA VAL A 357 24.00 -19.82 26.96
C VAL A 357 23.86 -21.34 27.00
N PRO A 358 23.26 -21.92 28.06
CA PRO A 358 23.08 -23.37 28.17
C PRO A 358 22.07 -23.89 27.13
N TYR A 359 22.19 -25.17 26.78
CA TYR A 359 21.22 -25.89 25.95
C TYR A 359 20.22 -26.66 26.82
N GLU A 360 18.93 -26.58 26.50
CA GLU A 360 17.86 -27.33 27.16
C GLU A 360 17.32 -28.44 26.23
N ALA A 361 17.29 -29.70 26.70
CA ALA A 361 16.79 -30.81 25.88
C ALA A 361 15.26 -30.79 25.80
N VAL A 362 14.70 -30.82 24.58
CA VAL A 362 13.25 -30.83 24.32
C VAL A 362 12.80 -32.24 23.90
N LYS A 363 11.72 -32.77 24.52
CA LYS A 363 11.09 -34.04 24.09
C LYS A 363 10.18 -33.80 22.88
N ALA A 364 10.29 -34.62 21.85
CA ALA A 364 9.39 -34.56 20.69
C ALA A 364 7.95 -34.86 21.12
N SER A 365 6.99 -34.02 20.71
CA SER A 365 5.57 -34.24 20.97
C SER A 365 5.07 -35.43 20.13
N GLU A 366 4.57 -36.49 20.77
CA GLU A 366 3.80 -37.53 20.09
C GLU A 366 2.48 -36.92 19.57
N GLN A 367 2.18 -37.13 18.28
CA GLN A 367 0.88 -36.76 17.71
C GLN A 367 -0.14 -37.86 18.00
N LEU A 368 -1.17 -37.53 18.78
CA LEU A 368 -2.36 -38.36 18.93
C LEU A 368 -3.03 -38.53 17.56
N ALA A 369 -3.13 -39.77 17.07
CA ALA A 369 -3.77 -40.10 15.80
C ALA A 369 -5.30 -40.09 15.96
N SER A 370 -6.00 -39.28 15.15
CA SER A 370 -7.47 -39.25 15.11
C SER A 370 -8.04 -40.44 14.32
N LYS A 371 -9.31 -40.78 14.56
CA LYS A 371 -10.00 -41.91 13.89
C LYS A 371 -10.29 -41.60 12.41
N VAL A 372 -9.73 -42.40 11.50
CA VAL A 372 -9.93 -42.29 10.04
C VAL A 372 -11.37 -42.61 9.64
N ILE A 373 -11.94 -41.85 8.69
CA ILE A 373 -13.25 -42.11 8.05
C ILE A 373 -13.04 -43.12 6.92
N THR A 374 -13.81 -44.21 6.89
CA THR A 374 -13.58 -45.34 5.97
C THR A 374 -14.59 -45.43 4.83
N GLU A 375 -15.73 -44.77 4.96
CA GLU A 375 -16.80 -44.69 3.99
C GLU A 375 -16.35 -43.93 2.72
N ASP A 376 -16.89 -44.29 1.55
CA ASP A 376 -16.53 -43.64 0.27
C ASP A 376 -17.14 -42.23 0.11
N SER A 377 -18.24 -41.97 0.81
CA SER A 377 -18.97 -40.70 0.74
C SER A 377 -19.72 -40.43 2.05
N ILE A 378 -19.92 -39.16 2.38
CA ILE A 378 -20.72 -38.73 3.51
C ILE A 378 -21.65 -37.58 3.10
N THR A 379 -22.82 -37.51 3.74
CA THR A 379 -23.74 -36.39 3.56
C THR A 379 -23.40 -35.28 4.55
N VAL A 380 -23.10 -34.09 4.02
CA VAL A 380 -22.80 -32.89 4.81
C VAL A 380 -23.54 -31.69 4.23
N SER A 381 -23.88 -30.73 5.09
CA SER A 381 -24.23 -29.38 4.67
C SER A 381 -23.00 -28.52 4.88
N VAL A 382 -22.52 -27.84 3.84
CA VAL A 382 -21.25 -27.09 3.92
C VAL A 382 -21.37 -25.96 4.95
N HIS A 383 -22.47 -25.20 4.91
CA HIS A 383 -22.72 -24.15 5.91
C HIS A 383 -24.23 -23.90 6.13
N PRO A 384 -24.93 -24.75 6.90
CA PRO A 384 -26.39 -24.71 7.05
C PRO A 384 -26.95 -23.47 7.76
N SER A 385 -26.12 -22.71 8.49
CA SER A 385 -26.57 -21.47 9.14
C SER A 385 -26.85 -20.33 8.15
N TYR A 386 -26.30 -20.37 6.92
CA TYR A 386 -26.54 -19.34 5.92
C TYR A 386 -28.00 -19.19 5.49
N ASP A 387 -28.84 -20.21 5.66
CA ASP A 387 -30.26 -20.16 5.29
C ASP A 387 -31.21 -19.80 6.45
N LYS A 388 -30.66 -19.53 7.65
CA LYS A 388 -31.41 -19.06 8.82
C LYS A 388 -31.89 -17.59 8.78
N PRO A 389 -31.21 -16.62 8.12
CA PRO A 389 -31.60 -15.21 8.19
C PRO A 389 -33.01 -14.90 7.65
N GLY A 390 -33.71 -13.93 8.26
CA GLY A 390 -35.06 -13.53 7.85
C GLY A 390 -35.15 -12.70 6.56
N LYS A 391 -36.37 -12.40 6.09
CA LYS A 391 -36.62 -11.65 4.84
C LYS A 391 -35.95 -10.27 4.80
N PHE A 392 -35.88 -9.57 5.94
CA PHE A 392 -35.22 -8.25 6.00
C PHE A 392 -33.71 -8.34 5.78
N HIS A 393 -33.05 -9.35 6.37
CA HIS A 393 -31.62 -9.60 6.12
C HIS A 393 -31.35 -9.91 4.66
N ARG A 394 -32.18 -10.78 4.05
CA ARG A 394 -32.12 -11.11 2.62
C ARG A 394 -32.39 -9.91 1.71
N PHE A 395 -33.24 -8.95 2.12
CA PHE A 395 -33.41 -7.69 1.39
C PHE A 395 -32.14 -6.82 1.41
N LEU A 396 -31.46 -6.75 2.56
CA LEU A 396 -30.24 -5.95 2.72
C LEU A 396 -29.01 -6.58 2.05
N PHE A 397 -28.84 -7.90 2.14
CA PHE A 397 -27.62 -8.62 1.78
C PHE A 397 -27.77 -9.68 0.67
N GLY A 398 -29.00 -9.89 0.19
CA GLY A 398 -29.31 -10.82 -0.90
C GLY A 398 -29.76 -12.21 -0.45
N GLU A 399 -30.50 -12.88 -1.34
CA GLU A 399 -30.84 -14.30 -1.22
C GLU A 399 -29.62 -15.17 -1.50
N ASN A 400 -28.75 -14.74 -2.42
CA ASN A 400 -27.46 -15.36 -2.75
C ASN A 400 -27.60 -16.87 -3.01
N TYR A 401 -26.60 -17.69 -2.66
CA TYR A 401 -26.62 -19.17 -2.78
C TYR A 401 -26.90 -19.88 -1.43
N ARG A 402 -27.65 -19.23 -0.53
CA ARG A 402 -27.83 -19.70 0.86
C ARG A 402 -28.43 -21.10 0.96
N LYS A 403 -29.36 -21.43 0.07
CA LYS A 403 -30.01 -22.74 0.00
C LYS A 403 -29.04 -23.82 -0.44
N GLU A 404 -28.15 -23.49 -1.37
CA GLU A 404 -27.10 -24.39 -1.88
C GLU A 404 -26.07 -24.69 -0.80
N TRP A 405 -25.70 -23.70 0.02
CA TRP A 405 -24.81 -23.91 1.17
C TRP A 405 -25.44 -24.77 2.28
N ALA A 406 -26.77 -24.70 2.44
CA ALA A 406 -27.50 -25.42 3.48
C ALA A 406 -27.98 -26.82 3.06
N ALA A 407 -28.08 -27.09 1.76
CA ALA A 407 -28.59 -28.35 1.23
C ALA A 407 -27.74 -29.55 1.71
N PRO A 408 -28.38 -30.62 2.26
CA PRO A 408 -27.69 -31.87 2.57
C PRO A 408 -27.10 -32.47 1.30
N THR A 409 -25.77 -32.49 1.21
CA THR A 409 -25.06 -32.84 -0.01
C THR A 409 -24.17 -34.05 0.23
N ARG A 410 -24.34 -35.10 -0.60
CA ARG A 410 -23.50 -36.30 -0.56
C ARG A 410 -22.17 -36.02 -1.28
N LEU A 411 -21.07 -35.98 -0.53
CA LEU A 411 -19.73 -35.68 -1.03
C LEU A 411 -18.78 -36.88 -0.84
N PRO A 412 -17.79 -37.09 -1.72
CA PRO A 412 -16.78 -38.14 -1.56
C PRO A 412 -15.88 -37.86 -0.34
N VAL A 413 -15.41 -38.91 0.33
CA VAL A 413 -14.41 -38.81 1.39
C VAL A 413 -13.01 -38.88 0.78
N LEU A 414 -12.18 -37.89 1.09
CA LEU A 414 -10.82 -37.74 0.58
C LEU A 414 -9.82 -38.22 1.65
N ARG A 415 -8.97 -39.19 1.29
CA ARG A 415 -7.87 -39.71 2.13
C ARG A 415 -6.55 -39.50 1.43
N ILE A 416 -5.71 -38.61 1.95
CA ILE A 416 -4.46 -38.23 1.26
C ILE A 416 -3.46 -39.39 1.19
N SER A 417 -3.52 -40.37 2.10
CA SER A 417 -2.74 -41.60 2.05
C SER A 417 -3.10 -42.52 0.88
N VAL A 418 -4.28 -42.34 0.28
CA VAL A 418 -4.78 -43.16 -0.84
C VAL A 418 -4.77 -42.38 -2.15
N LEU A 419 -5.14 -41.09 -2.12
CA LEU A 419 -5.18 -40.24 -3.31
C LEU A 419 -3.82 -40.25 -4.02
N GLN A 420 -3.84 -40.47 -5.33
CA GLN A 420 -2.65 -40.42 -6.20
C GLN A 420 -1.48 -41.28 -5.70
N GLY A 421 -1.77 -42.43 -5.06
CA GLY A 421 -0.74 -43.34 -4.54
C GLY A 421 -0.12 -42.93 -3.20
N GLY A 422 -0.66 -41.90 -2.54
CA GLY A 422 -0.23 -41.44 -1.23
C GLY A 422 0.48 -40.09 -1.28
N LEU A 423 -0.28 -39.02 -1.03
CA LEU A 423 0.20 -37.65 -0.98
C LEU A 423 0.93 -37.34 0.34
N LYS A 424 1.91 -36.44 0.24
CA LYS A 424 2.65 -35.86 1.37
C LYS A 424 2.47 -34.35 1.44
N PRO A 425 2.18 -33.78 2.61
CA PRO A 425 2.15 -32.33 2.81
C PRO A 425 3.52 -31.68 2.60
N LEU A 426 3.53 -30.55 1.90
CA LEU A 426 4.73 -29.74 1.66
C LEU A 426 4.72 -28.48 2.53
N GLN A 427 3.63 -27.71 2.47
CA GLN A 427 3.56 -26.36 3.03
C GLN A 427 2.10 -25.91 3.17
N LEU A 428 1.79 -25.17 4.24
CA LEU A 428 0.56 -24.41 4.33
C LEU A 428 0.57 -23.25 3.34
N GLY A 429 -0.59 -22.95 2.80
CA GLY A 429 -0.84 -21.75 2.04
C GLY A 429 -2.29 -21.33 2.18
N GLY A 430 -2.75 -20.60 1.18
CA GLY A 430 -4.05 -19.95 1.24
C GLY A 430 -3.88 -18.62 1.95
N GLY A 431 -4.06 -17.54 1.20
CA GLY A 431 -3.96 -16.18 1.74
C GLY A 431 -5.10 -15.88 2.71
N MET A 432 -5.49 -14.60 2.80
CA MET A 432 -6.44 -14.13 3.83
C MET A 432 -7.87 -14.73 3.77
N GLN A 433 -8.22 -15.60 2.81
CA GLN A 433 -9.60 -16.08 2.61
C GLN A 433 -9.82 -17.59 2.77
N SER A 434 -8.82 -18.45 2.61
CA SER A 434 -9.01 -19.91 2.67
C SER A 434 -7.78 -20.60 3.24
N ARG A 435 -7.95 -21.76 3.87
CA ARG A 435 -6.83 -22.64 4.23
C ARG A 435 -6.49 -23.51 3.04
N SER A 436 -5.26 -23.41 2.54
CA SER A 436 -4.76 -24.30 1.49
C SER A 436 -3.57 -25.13 2.00
N LEU A 437 -3.40 -26.33 1.48
CA LEU A 437 -2.23 -27.16 1.75
C LEU A 437 -1.68 -27.67 0.42
N ARG A 438 -0.39 -27.37 0.16
CA ARG A 438 0.34 -27.93 -0.97
C ARG A 438 0.75 -29.37 -0.63
N LEU A 439 0.52 -30.26 -1.58
CA LEU A 439 0.75 -31.70 -1.46
C LEU A 439 1.62 -32.17 -2.64
N ALA A 440 2.41 -33.22 -2.46
CA ALA A 440 3.09 -33.92 -3.54
C ALA A 440 2.74 -35.41 -3.53
N ASP A 441 2.57 -35.99 -4.71
CA ASP A 441 2.49 -37.44 -4.89
C ASP A 441 3.89 -38.10 -4.87
N PRO A 442 3.99 -39.45 -4.86
CA PRO A 442 5.28 -40.13 -4.82
C PRO A 442 6.18 -39.86 -6.03
N GLN A 443 5.62 -39.38 -7.15
CA GLN A 443 6.35 -38.99 -8.36
C GLN A 443 6.78 -37.52 -8.33
N GLY A 444 6.41 -36.77 -7.28
CA GLY A 444 6.75 -35.35 -7.10
C GLY A 444 5.80 -34.39 -7.81
N LYS A 445 4.70 -34.86 -8.43
CA LYS A 445 3.70 -33.96 -9.01
C LYS A 445 2.89 -33.32 -7.88
N GLU A 446 2.66 -32.02 -8.03
CA GLU A 446 2.04 -31.20 -7.01
C GLU A 446 0.52 -31.09 -7.13
N TRP A 447 -0.12 -31.10 -5.97
CA TRP A 447 -1.55 -31.02 -5.77
C TRP A 447 -1.87 -29.97 -4.71
N VAL A 448 -3.10 -29.49 -4.70
CA VAL A 448 -3.57 -28.57 -3.66
C VAL A 448 -4.91 -29.04 -3.11
N ILE A 449 -5.05 -28.97 -1.78
CA ILE A 449 -6.36 -28.97 -1.13
C ILE A 449 -6.64 -27.58 -0.59
N ARG A 450 -7.89 -27.13 -0.68
CA ARG A 450 -8.34 -25.83 -0.15
C ARG A 450 -9.71 -25.93 0.48
N SER A 451 -9.92 -25.26 1.61
CA SER A 451 -11.25 -25.13 2.22
C SER A 451 -12.26 -24.47 1.25
N VAL A 452 -13.42 -25.11 1.07
CA VAL A 452 -14.54 -24.52 0.31
C VAL A 452 -15.13 -23.35 1.10
N GLU A 453 -15.33 -23.56 2.41
CA GLU A 453 -15.69 -22.50 3.34
C GLU A 453 -14.51 -21.53 3.48
N LYS A 454 -14.83 -20.23 3.39
CA LYS A 454 -13.84 -19.17 3.54
C LYS A 454 -13.66 -18.86 5.03
N ILE A 455 -12.52 -18.27 5.39
CA ILE A 455 -12.17 -17.97 6.78
C ILE A 455 -12.21 -16.46 6.98
N PRO A 456 -13.32 -15.92 7.53
CA PRO A 456 -13.46 -14.49 7.79
C PRO A 456 -12.34 -13.92 8.65
N ASP A 457 -11.87 -14.71 9.62
CA ASP A 457 -10.92 -14.27 10.64
C ASP A 457 -9.60 -13.76 10.07
N ALA A 458 -9.16 -14.30 8.94
CA ALA A 458 -7.91 -13.91 8.29
C ALA A 458 -8.03 -12.56 7.53
N LEU A 459 -9.26 -12.13 7.21
CA LEU A 459 -9.56 -10.78 6.71
C LEU A 459 -9.76 -9.76 7.84
N LEU A 460 -9.87 -10.23 9.08
CA LEU A 460 -10.17 -9.41 10.24
C LEU A 460 -8.94 -9.16 11.11
N PRO A 461 -8.71 -7.91 11.53
CA PRO A 461 -7.89 -7.62 12.70
C PRO A 461 -8.35 -8.49 13.90
N PRO A 462 -7.43 -8.95 14.77
CA PRO A 462 -7.77 -9.81 15.91
C PRO A 462 -8.93 -9.30 16.78
N GLU A 463 -9.10 -7.98 16.86
CA GLU A 463 -10.16 -7.30 17.61
C GLU A 463 -11.56 -7.53 17.03
N LEU A 464 -11.66 -7.86 15.74
CA LEU A 464 -12.93 -8.07 15.03
C LEU A 464 -13.34 -9.54 14.91
N ARG A 465 -12.40 -10.48 15.14
CA ARG A 465 -12.63 -11.92 14.98
C ARG A 465 -13.71 -12.50 15.91
N GLY A 466 -14.13 -11.76 16.94
CA GLY A 466 -15.21 -12.13 17.87
C GLY A 466 -16.41 -11.18 17.84
N THR A 467 -16.53 -10.34 16.81
CA THR A 467 -17.65 -9.38 16.68
C THR A 467 -18.53 -9.76 15.50
N PHE A 468 -19.66 -9.05 15.34
CA PHE A 468 -20.55 -9.22 14.20
C PHE A 468 -19.86 -9.05 12.84
N ALA A 469 -18.66 -8.46 12.82
CA ALA A 469 -17.73 -8.41 11.70
C ALA A 469 -17.58 -9.74 10.98
N ARG A 470 -17.32 -10.76 11.79
CA ARG A 470 -16.98 -12.10 11.36
C ARG A 470 -18.19 -12.76 10.77
N ASP A 471 -19.30 -12.75 11.50
CA ASP A 471 -20.57 -13.36 11.08
C ASP A 471 -21.07 -12.72 9.78
N TRP A 472 -20.84 -11.42 9.63
CA TRP A 472 -21.18 -10.72 8.41
C TRP A 472 -20.24 -11.06 7.24
N LEU A 473 -18.93 -11.13 7.49
CA LEU A 473 -17.93 -11.49 6.47
C LEU A 473 -18.20 -12.89 5.94
N ASP A 474 -18.50 -13.78 6.86
CA ASP A 474 -18.97 -15.12 6.62
C ASP A 474 -20.24 -15.08 5.74
N ASP A 475 -21.23 -14.27 6.12
CA ASP A 475 -22.47 -14.10 5.37
C ASP A 475 -22.28 -13.67 3.91
N VAL A 476 -21.26 -12.88 3.58
CA VAL A 476 -20.99 -12.53 2.17
C VAL A 476 -20.46 -13.69 1.35
N THR A 477 -19.82 -14.67 1.96
CA THR A 477 -19.42 -15.90 1.27
C THR A 477 -20.63 -16.64 0.68
N SER A 478 -21.84 -16.43 1.22
CA SER A 478 -23.08 -16.95 0.63
C SER A 478 -23.31 -16.52 -0.82
N ALA A 479 -22.71 -15.40 -1.26
CA ALA A 479 -22.77 -14.91 -2.65
C ALA A 479 -21.91 -15.71 -3.63
N GLN A 480 -20.97 -16.52 -3.13
CA GLN A 480 -20.19 -17.48 -3.90
C GLN A 480 -20.94 -18.81 -3.95
N HIS A 481 -20.94 -19.46 -5.10
CA HIS A 481 -21.56 -20.78 -5.23
C HIS A 481 -20.59 -21.85 -4.70
N PRO A 482 -20.97 -22.71 -3.73
CA PRO A 482 -20.04 -23.58 -3.01
C PRO A 482 -19.33 -24.63 -3.90
N PHE A 483 -19.96 -24.98 -5.03
CA PHE A 483 -19.45 -26.00 -5.97
C PHE A 483 -19.13 -25.44 -7.36
N SER A 484 -18.95 -24.13 -7.49
CA SER A 484 -18.83 -23.41 -8.77
C SER A 484 -17.70 -23.92 -9.68
N ALA A 485 -16.56 -24.29 -9.08
CA ALA A 485 -15.38 -24.78 -9.78
C ALA A 485 -15.66 -26.06 -10.61
N LEU A 486 -16.63 -26.88 -10.20
CA LEU A 486 -16.97 -28.13 -10.88
C LEU A 486 -17.61 -27.91 -12.26
N ILE A 487 -18.20 -26.73 -12.51
CA ILE A 487 -18.87 -26.39 -13.78
C ILE A 487 -17.87 -26.12 -14.91
N VAL A 488 -16.65 -25.71 -14.57
CA VAL A 488 -15.67 -25.15 -15.51
C VAL A 488 -15.08 -26.18 -16.50
N PRO A 489 -14.70 -27.41 -16.10
CA PRO A 489 -13.99 -28.34 -16.98
C PRO A 489 -14.69 -28.64 -18.32
N PRO A 490 -16.00 -28.95 -18.38
CA PRO A 490 -16.66 -29.23 -19.67
C PRO A 490 -16.63 -28.02 -20.63
N ILE A 491 -16.84 -26.81 -20.10
CA ILE A 491 -16.84 -25.58 -20.89
C ILE A 491 -15.42 -25.26 -21.37
N ALA A 492 -14.42 -25.36 -20.49
CA ALA A 492 -13.02 -25.10 -20.82
C ALA A 492 -12.49 -26.07 -21.90
N ASN A 493 -12.88 -27.35 -21.84
CA ASN A 493 -12.56 -28.33 -22.87
C ASN A 493 -13.13 -27.96 -24.24
N ALA A 494 -14.39 -27.51 -24.30
CA ALA A 494 -15.05 -27.14 -25.56
C ALA A 494 -14.34 -26.00 -26.31
N VAL A 495 -13.67 -25.10 -25.59
CA VAL A 495 -12.96 -23.95 -26.14
C VAL A 495 -11.42 -24.10 -26.11
N ASN A 496 -10.95 -25.30 -25.79
CA ASN A 496 -9.53 -25.67 -25.70
C ASN A 496 -8.72 -24.71 -24.81
N VAL A 497 -9.18 -24.50 -23.58
CA VAL A 497 -8.47 -23.76 -22.53
C VAL A 497 -7.99 -24.76 -21.47
N PRO A 498 -6.69 -24.80 -21.12
CA PRO A 498 -6.17 -25.67 -20.08
C PRO A 498 -6.87 -25.44 -18.74
N HIS A 499 -7.11 -26.51 -17.99
CA HIS A 499 -7.79 -26.43 -16.69
C HIS A 499 -7.38 -27.61 -15.80
N ALA A 500 -7.53 -27.45 -14.48
CA ALA A 500 -7.41 -28.53 -13.51
C ALA A 500 -8.69 -29.40 -13.47
N LYS A 501 -8.65 -30.54 -12.80
CA LYS A 501 -9.78 -31.46 -12.64
C LYS A 501 -10.26 -31.45 -11.18
N PRO A 502 -11.05 -30.43 -10.79
CA PRO A 502 -11.44 -30.26 -9.40
C PRO A 502 -12.36 -31.38 -8.92
N VAL A 503 -12.13 -31.81 -7.68
CA VAL A 503 -13.02 -32.66 -6.89
C VAL A 503 -13.31 -31.94 -5.58
N ILE A 504 -14.58 -31.87 -5.17
CA ILE A 504 -14.96 -31.33 -3.86
C ILE A 504 -15.40 -32.51 -2.97
N GLY A 505 -14.79 -32.64 -1.80
CA GLY A 505 -15.01 -33.76 -0.88
C GLY A 505 -14.68 -33.44 0.58
N VAL A 506 -14.97 -34.36 1.49
CA VAL A 506 -14.67 -34.23 2.93
C VAL A 506 -13.33 -34.88 3.23
N LEU A 507 -12.37 -34.12 3.79
CA LEU A 507 -11.06 -34.65 4.13
C LEU A 507 -11.12 -35.50 5.40
N SER A 508 -10.82 -36.80 5.28
CA SER A 508 -10.69 -37.69 6.43
C SER A 508 -9.46 -37.33 7.26
N PRO A 509 -9.49 -37.51 8.60
CA PRO A 509 -8.27 -37.63 9.38
C PRO A 509 -7.36 -38.71 8.77
N ASP A 510 -6.06 -38.42 8.69
CA ASP A 510 -5.08 -39.23 7.98
C ASP A 510 -3.67 -38.97 8.53
N LYS A 511 -2.95 -40.04 8.90
CA LYS A 511 -1.59 -39.96 9.46
C LYS A 511 -0.62 -39.18 8.55
N ASN A 512 -0.81 -39.21 7.23
CA ASN A 512 0.06 -38.51 6.30
C ASN A 512 -0.08 -36.97 6.42
N LEU A 513 -1.15 -36.46 7.06
CA LEU A 513 -1.32 -35.02 7.29
C LEU A 513 -0.35 -34.48 8.35
N GLY A 514 0.14 -35.34 9.25
CA GLY A 514 1.04 -34.96 10.34
C GLY A 514 0.52 -33.74 11.11
N ILE A 515 1.34 -32.68 11.19
CA ILE A 515 1.00 -31.43 11.90
C ILE A 515 -0.25 -30.73 11.36
N TYR A 516 -0.64 -30.99 10.11
CA TYR A 516 -1.78 -30.34 9.47
C TYR A 516 -3.11 -31.04 9.75
N GLU A 517 -3.10 -32.23 10.37
CA GLU A 517 -4.32 -32.98 10.68
C GLU A 517 -5.30 -32.15 11.51
N ARG A 518 -4.80 -31.41 12.52
CA ARG A 518 -5.58 -30.54 13.40
C ARG A 518 -6.29 -29.40 12.66
N VAL A 519 -5.81 -29.05 11.46
CA VAL A 519 -6.26 -27.89 10.71
C VAL A 519 -7.27 -28.29 9.64
N PHE A 520 -7.14 -29.48 9.02
CA PHE A 520 -7.93 -29.86 7.84
C PHE A 520 -8.89 -31.05 8.03
N SER A 521 -8.75 -31.82 9.11
CA SER A 521 -9.62 -32.99 9.33
C SER A 521 -11.10 -32.61 9.36
N ASN A 522 -11.93 -33.39 8.68
CA ASN A 522 -13.38 -33.24 8.53
C ASN A 522 -13.83 -31.98 7.75
N MET A 523 -12.91 -31.25 7.11
CA MET A 523 -13.27 -30.09 6.30
C MET A 523 -13.75 -30.49 4.90
N VAL A 524 -14.71 -29.75 4.37
CA VAL A 524 -15.04 -29.79 2.94
C VAL A 524 -13.96 -29.02 2.17
N VAL A 525 -13.26 -29.72 1.29
CA VAL A 525 -12.14 -29.17 0.52
C VAL A 525 -12.32 -29.38 -0.98
N LEU A 526 -11.83 -28.42 -1.76
CA LEU A 526 -11.52 -28.53 -3.17
C LEU A 526 -10.14 -29.19 -3.30
N PHE A 527 -10.05 -30.28 -4.07
CA PHE A 527 -8.81 -30.97 -4.43
C PHE A 527 -8.59 -30.88 -5.93
N GLU A 528 -7.43 -30.38 -6.36
CA GLU A 528 -7.08 -30.24 -7.78
C GLU A 528 -5.57 -30.30 -8.03
N GLU A 529 -5.17 -30.53 -9.28
CA GLU A 529 -3.77 -30.36 -9.69
C GLU A 529 -3.31 -28.92 -9.47
N ARG A 530 -2.15 -28.71 -8.83
CA ARG A 530 -1.60 -27.35 -8.69
C ARG A 530 -1.19 -26.79 -10.05
N GLU A 531 -0.60 -27.65 -10.90
CA GLU A 531 -0.14 -27.31 -12.25
C GLU A 531 -0.51 -28.47 -13.21
N PRO A 532 -1.67 -28.39 -13.89
CA PRO A 532 -2.21 -29.52 -14.64
C PRO A 532 -1.36 -29.94 -15.84
N LEU A 533 -0.53 -29.04 -16.37
CA LEU A 533 0.40 -29.31 -17.47
C LEU A 533 1.83 -29.60 -17.01
N GLY A 534 2.11 -29.58 -15.71
CA GLY A 534 3.46 -29.69 -15.15
C GLY A 534 4.10 -28.33 -14.84
N GLU A 535 5.42 -28.34 -14.63
CA GLU A 535 6.19 -27.17 -14.20
C GLU A 535 5.92 -25.95 -15.07
N SER A 536 5.70 -24.80 -14.43
CA SER A 536 5.29 -23.57 -15.09
C SER A 536 5.85 -22.32 -14.40
N ASP A 537 5.86 -21.21 -15.14
CA ASP A 537 6.26 -19.89 -14.63
C ASP A 537 5.04 -19.11 -14.11
N ASN A 538 5.22 -18.23 -13.12
CA ASN A 538 4.16 -17.28 -12.73
C ASN A 538 4.15 -16.11 -13.72
N SER A 539 3.10 -15.29 -13.60
CA SER A 539 2.93 -14.11 -14.46
C SER A 539 4.12 -13.16 -14.44
N GLU A 540 4.82 -13.01 -13.33
CA GLU A 540 5.97 -12.11 -13.27
C GLU A 540 7.19 -12.66 -14.01
N LYS A 541 7.55 -13.91 -13.74
CA LYS A 541 8.66 -14.58 -14.43
C LYS A 541 8.40 -14.65 -15.93
N MET A 542 7.16 -14.94 -16.34
CA MET A 542 6.75 -14.83 -17.74
C MET A 542 6.98 -13.42 -18.29
N LYS A 543 6.50 -12.36 -17.62
CA LYS A 543 6.70 -10.97 -18.08
C LYS A 543 8.18 -10.61 -18.20
N LYS A 544 9.02 -11.05 -17.26
CA LYS A 544 10.48 -10.86 -17.29
C LYS A 544 11.10 -11.59 -18.49
N ASN A 545 10.67 -12.81 -18.77
CA ASN A 545 11.16 -13.58 -19.91
C ASN A 545 10.73 -12.97 -21.26
N LEU A 546 9.46 -12.55 -21.40
CA LEU A 546 9.00 -11.82 -22.59
C LEU A 546 9.71 -10.48 -22.78
N GLN A 547 10.05 -9.79 -21.69
CA GLN A 547 10.82 -8.56 -21.77
C GLN A 547 12.26 -8.84 -22.18
N LYS A 548 12.88 -9.90 -21.67
CA LYS A 548 14.31 -10.17 -21.87
C LYS A 548 14.66 -10.58 -23.30
N ASP A 549 13.77 -11.28 -23.99
CA ASP A 549 14.06 -11.87 -25.29
C ASP A 549 12.83 -11.90 -26.19
N ASN A 550 12.93 -11.36 -27.41
CA ASN A 550 11.85 -11.35 -28.40
C ASN A 550 11.65 -12.70 -29.11
N ASP A 551 12.50 -13.70 -28.85
CA ASP A 551 12.19 -15.09 -29.20
C ASP A 551 11.12 -15.70 -28.31
N ASN A 552 10.99 -15.20 -27.07
CA ASN A 552 9.95 -15.67 -26.16
C ASN A 552 8.59 -15.06 -26.54
N SER A 553 7.54 -15.86 -26.48
CA SER A 553 6.19 -15.45 -26.86
C SER A 553 5.12 -16.04 -25.95
N ILE A 554 3.89 -15.56 -26.12
CA ILE A 554 2.69 -16.18 -25.55
C ILE A 554 1.82 -16.72 -26.68
N HIS A 555 1.01 -17.74 -26.41
CA HIS A 555 -0.05 -18.17 -27.30
C HIS A 555 -1.23 -17.19 -27.23
N PRO A 556 -1.33 -16.17 -28.11
CA PRO A 556 -2.13 -14.98 -27.81
C PRO A 556 -3.62 -15.23 -28.08
N LYS A 557 -3.95 -16.11 -29.03
CA LYS A 557 -5.34 -16.52 -29.34
C LYS A 557 -5.90 -17.40 -28.23
N GLU A 558 -5.10 -18.31 -27.72
CA GLU A 558 -5.39 -19.20 -26.59
C GLU A 558 -5.68 -18.37 -25.34
N PHE A 559 -4.82 -17.38 -25.05
CA PHE A 559 -5.03 -16.47 -23.93
C PHE A 559 -6.30 -15.60 -24.11
N LEU A 560 -6.57 -15.12 -25.33
CA LEU A 560 -7.80 -14.40 -25.63
C LEU A 560 -9.05 -15.28 -25.40
N ARG A 561 -9.03 -16.56 -25.80
CA ARG A 561 -10.09 -17.53 -25.48
C ARG A 561 -10.25 -17.73 -23.97
N ALA A 562 -9.16 -17.80 -23.21
CA ALA A 562 -9.23 -17.91 -21.76
C ALA A 562 -9.89 -16.67 -21.12
N ARG A 563 -9.63 -15.46 -21.62
CA ARG A 563 -10.34 -14.24 -21.20
C ARG A 563 -11.83 -14.26 -21.55
N MET A 564 -12.18 -14.81 -22.72
CA MET A 564 -13.58 -15.01 -23.12
C MET A 564 -14.29 -16.00 -22.19
N LEU A 565 -13.59 -17.04 -21.72
CA LEU A 565 -14.10 -17.96 -20.70
C LEU A 565 -14.36 -17.24 -19.37
N ASP A 566 -13.44 -16.39 -18.91
CA ASP A 566 -13.64 -15.58 -17.71
C ASP A 566 -14.87 -14.68 -17.83
N ALA A 567 -15.02 -14.03 -19.00
CA ALA A 567 -16.17 -13.20 -19.31
C ALA A 567 -17.46 -14.01 -19.38
N LEU A 568 -17.48 -15.21 -19.95
CA LEU A 568 -18.66 -16.08 -19.95
C LEU A 568 -19.06 -16.50 -18.53
N LEU A 569 -18.10 -16.98 -17.73
CA LEU A 569 -18.31 -17.50 -16.38
C LEU A 569 -18.60 -16.41 -15.33
N GLY A 570 -18.31 -15.14 -15.64
CA GLY A 570 -18.41 -14.05 -14.68
C GLY A 570 -17.35 -14.15 -13.58
N ASP A 571 -16.16 -14.62 -13.94
CA ASP A 571 -15.06 -14.83 -13.03
C ASP A 571 -14.39 -13.49 -12.68
N TRP A 572 -14.74 -12.94 -11.52
CA TRP A 572 -14.31 -11.61 -11.11
C TRP A 572 -12.93 -11.61 -10.41
N ASP A 573 -12.35 -12.78 -10.12
CA ASP A 573 -11.13 -12.92 -9.31
C ASP A 573 -9.89 -13.35 -10.09
N ARG A 574 -9.83 -12.99 -11.37
CA ARG A 574 -8.78 -13.41 -12.30
C ARG A 574 -7.48 -12.59 -12.22
N HIS A 575 -6.89 -12.47 -11.03
CA HIS A 575 -5.61 -11.76 -10.81
C HIS A 575 -4.39 -12.57 -11.26
N GLU A 576 -3.22 -11.92 -11.34
CA GLU A 576 -2.01 -12.46 -11.97
C GLU A 576 -1.49 -13.76 -11.33
N ASP A 577 -1.67 -13.95 -10.02
CA ASP A 577 -1.30 -15.20 -9.32
C ASP A 577 -2.17 -16.41 -9.76
N GLN A 578 -3.37 -16.13 -10.27
CA GLN A 578 -4.32 -17.15 -10.75
C GLN A 578 -4.01 -17.63 -12.16
N TRP A 579 -2.86 -17.26 -12.70
CA TRP A 579 -2.32 -17.73 -13.96
C TRP A 579 -0.98 -18.42 -13.76
N ARG A 580 -0.83 -19.55 -14.45
CA ARG A 580 0.46 -20.15 -14.75
C ARG A 580 0.77 -20.08 -16.21
N TRP A 581 2.05 -20.10 -16.52
CA TRP A 581 2.55 -19.98 -17.87
C TRP A 581 3.38 -21.22 -18.12
N PHE A 582 2.72 -22.20 -18.73
CA PHE A 582 3.35 -23.44 -19.13
C PHE A 582 4.16 -23.20 -20.39
N ASP A 583 5.41 -23.64 -20.39
CA ASP A 583 6.29 -23.56 -21.54
C ASP A 583 6.16 -24.85 -22.36
N ASP A 584 5.58 -24.76 -23.55
CA ASP A 584 5.36 -25.93 -24.40
C ASP A 584 6.57 -26.31 -25.27
N GLU A 585 7.61 -25.47 -25.30
CA GLU A 585 8.90 -25.77 -25.92
C GLU A 585 9.96 -26.08 -24.84
N LYS A 586 10.39 -27.33 -24.73
CA LYS A 586 11.49 -27.70 -23.81
C LYS A 586 12.83 -27.15 -24.32
N GLY A 587 13.12 -25.88 -24.07
CA GLY A 587 14.30 -25.20 -24.60
C GLY A 587 14.66 -23.85 -23.96
N LYS A 588 15.56 -23.12 -24.65
CA LYS A 588 15.99 -21.76 -24.28
C LYS A 588 14.94 -20.70 -24.66
N VAL A 589 14.28 -20.90 -25.81
CA VAL A 589 13.13 -20.12 -26.25
C VAL A 589 11.89 -20.62 -25.52
N LYS A 590 11.09 -19.69 -25.01
CA LYS A 590 9.91 -19.97 -24.19
C LYS A 590 8.64 -19.59 -24.94
N LYS A 591 7.73 -20.54 -25.11
CA LYS A 591 6.40 -20.28 -25.68
C LYS A 591 5.34 -20.59 -24.65
N TYR A 592 4.77 -19.52 -24.11
CA TYR A 592 3.92 -19.62 -22.94
C TYR A 592 2.46 -19.82 -23.29
N MET A 593 1.89 -20.90 -22.77
CA MET A 593 0.45 -21.11 -22.71
C MET A 593 -0.09 -20.73 -21.32
N GLY A 594 -1.08 -19.84 -21.29
CA GLY A 594 -1.74 -19.43 -20.06
C GLY A 594 -2.66 -20.52 -19.50
N VAL A 595 -2.36 -20.98 -18.29
CA VAL A 595 -3.11 -21.99 -17.53
C VAL A 595 -3.80 -21.31 -16.34
N PRO A 596 -5.12 -21.06 -16.40
CA PRO A 596 -5.84 -20.51 -15.27
C PRO A 596 -5.97 -21.53 -14.14
N ARG A 597 -5.79 -21.08 -12.90
CA ARG A 597 -5.99 -21.85 -11.65
C ARG A 597 -7.12 -21.24 -10.83
N ASP A 598 -7.58 -21.91 -9.78
CA ASP A 598 -8.48 -21.28 -8.79
C ASP A 598 -9.78 -20.72 -9.42
N ARG A 599 -10.67 -21.64 -9.77
CA ARG A 599 -11.93 -21.33 -10.45
C ARG A 599 -13.12 -21.30 -9.48
N ASP A 600 -12.88 -21.01 -8.20
CA ASP A 600 -13.91 -21.05 -7.15
C ASP A 600 -14.79 -19.77 -7.07
N GLN A 601 -14.42 -18.71 -7.78
CA GLN A 601 -15.13 -17.42 -7.83
C GLN A 601 -16.03 -17.22 -9.06
N VAL A 602 -16.31 -18.27 -9.83
CA VAL A 602 -17.22 -18.18 -10.98
C VAL A 602 -18.67 -18.04 -10.50
N ILE A 603 -19.52 -17.43 -11.35
CA ILE A 603 -20.97 -17.22 -11.10
C ILE A 603 -21.31 -16.47 -9.79
N HIS A 604 -20.43 -15.59 -9.31
CA HIS A 604 -20.66 -14.77 -8.11
C HIS A 604 -21.90 -13.87 -8.23
N LEU A 605 -22.69 -13.72 -7.15
CA LEU A 605 -23.90 -12.88 -7.11
C LEU A 605 -23.70 -11.56 -6.35
N THR A 606 -24.32 -10.49 -6.82
CA THR A 606 -24.34 -9.21 -6.11
C THR A 606 -25.79 -8.76 -5.87
N GLN A 607 -26.43 -9.35 -4.86
CA GLN A 607 -27.84 -9.11 -4.53
C GLN A 607 -28.01 -8.29 -3.25
N GLY A 608 -29.21 -7.78 -2.98
CA GLY A 608 -29.48 -6.93 -1.81
C GLY A 608 -29.02 -5.48 -1.96
N LEU A 609 -29.45 -4.62 -1.03
CA LEU A 609 -29.16 -3.18 -1.05
C LEU A 609 -27.67 -2.88 -0.91
N PHE A 610 -27.01 -3.45 0.11
CA PHE A 610 -25.62 -3.12 0.41
C PHE A 610 -24.62 -3.64 -0.64
N PRO A 611 -24.67 -4.93 -1.07
CA PRO A 611 -23.75 -5.42 -2.10
C PRO A 611 -23.88 -4.64 -3.42
N LYS A 612 -25.11 -4.25 -3.81
CA LYS A 612 -25.33 -3.40 -4.99
C LYS A 612 -24.65 -2.03 -4.85
N LEU A 613 -24.77 -1.37 -3.70
CA LEU A 613 -24.07 -0.11 -3.44
C LEU A 613 -22.54 -0.28 -3.48
N ALA A 614 -22.01 -1.36 -2.87
CA ALA A 614 -20.57 -1.67 -2.93
C ALA A 614 -20.05 -1.90 -4.36
N SER A 615 -20.82 -2.57 -5.22
CA SER A 615 -20.46 -2.82 -6.62
C SER A 615 -20.46 -1.57 -7.53
N SER A 616 -20.76 -0.39 -6.97
CA SER A 616 -20.73 0.86 -7.70
C SER A 616 -19.34 1.16 -8.30
N GLY A 617 -19.32 1.95 -9.36
CA GLY A 617 -18.10 2.27 -10.11
C GLY A 617 -16.99 2.98 -9.31
N PHE A 618 -17.29 3.46 -8.10
CA PHE A 618 -16.41 4.27 -7.27
C PHE A 618 -16.07 3.65 -5.89
N ILE A 619 -16.66 2.49 -5.55
CA ILE A 619 -16.36 1.76 -4.30
C ILE A 619 -15.55 0.50 -4.62
N LEU A 620 -16.18 -0.55 -5.13
CA LEU A 620 -15.54 -1.80 -5.54
C LEU A 620 -15.98 -2.18 -6.97
N PRO A 621 -15.45 -1.51 -7.99
CA PRO A 621 -15.94 -1.67 -9.35
C PRO A 621 -15.65 -3.05 -9.97
N THR A 622 -14.79 -3.87 -9.39
CA THR A 622 -14.54 -5.26 -9.82
C THR A 622 -15.53 -6.25 -9.22
N LEU A 623 -16.24 -5.91 -8.15
CA LEU A 623 -17.31 -6.74 -7.59
C LEU A 623 -18.52 -6.67 -8.54
N ARG A 624 -18.80 -7.75 -9.27
CA ARG A 624 -19.85 -7.78 -10.30
C ARG A 624 -20.79 -8.96 -10.11
N ASP A 625 -22.05 -8.71 -10.45
CA ASP A 625 -23.09 -9.73 -10.47
C ASP A 625 -22.92 -10.64 -11.70
N PHE A 626 -23.28 -11.91 -11.56
CA PHE A 626 -23.46 -12.82 -12.69
C PHE A 626 -24.76 -12.50 -13.44
N ASP A 627 -24.73 -11.42 -14.22
CA ASP A 627 -25.87 -10.90 -14.99
C ASP A 627 -26.03 -11.58 -16.36
N ALA A 628 -27.22 -11.56 -16.97
CA ALA A 628 -27.41 -12.20 -18.28
C ALA A 628 -26.75 -11.43 -19.45
N ASN A 629 -26.30 -10.19 -19.25
CA ASN A 629 -25.92 -9.26 -20.31
C ASN A 629 -24.42 -8.95 -20.42
N ILE A 630 -23.58 -9.43 -19.48
CA ILE A 630 -22.16 -9.05 -19.39
C ILE A 630 -22.00 -7.51 -19.40
N SER A 631 -22.89 -6.81 -18.69
CA SER A 631 -23.04 -5.34 -18.73
C SER A 631 -21.77 -4.55 -18.38
N HIS A 632 -20.83 -5.18 -17.66
CA HIS A 632 -19.63 -4.54 -17.11
C HIS A 632 -18.32 -5.23 -17.53
N VAL A 633 -18.24 -5.71 -18.78
CA VAL A 633 -17.08 -6.47 -19.31
C VAL A 633 -15.71 -5.84 -19.01
N LYS A 634 -15.57 -4.51 -19.04
CA LYS A 634 -14.30 -3.83 -18.71
C LYS A 634 -13.81 -4.09 -17.30
N TRP A 635 -14.72 -4.28 -16.36
CA TRP A 635 -14.38 -4.57 -14.97
C TRP A 635 -14.17 -6.06 -14.72
N VAL A 636 -14.91 -6.92 -15.43
CA VAL A 636 -14.69 -8.38 -15.41
C VAL A 636 -13.27 -8.71 -15.89
N LEU A 637 -12.84 -8.06 -16.98
CA LEU A 637 -11.51 -8.27 -17.58
C LEU A 637 -10.42 -7.32 -17.06
N PHE A 638 -10.68 -6.61 -15.94
CA PHE A 638 -9.75 -5.62 -15.39
C PHE A 638 -8.41 -6.25 -15.01
N LYS A 639 -8.46 -7.41 -14.34
CA LYS A 639 -7.31 -8.08 -13.73
C LYS A 639 -6.35 -8.73 -14.73
N THR A 640 -6.76 -8.91 -15.99
CA THR A 640 -5.93 -9.46 -17.07
C THR A 640 -5.41 -8.39 -18.04
N ARG A 641 -5.46 -7.10 -17.68
CA ARG A 641 -5.04 -6.01 -18.57
C ARG A 641 -3.53 -5.92 -18.78
N PHE A 642 -2.72 -6.62 -17.97
CA PHE A 642 -1.26 -6.57 -18.01
C PHE A 642 -0.67 -7.06 -19.34
N VAL A 643 -1.39 -7.91 -20.07
CA VAL A 643 -0.94 -8.39 -21.39
C VAL A 643 -1.21 -7.40 -22.53
N ASN A 644 -2.02 -6.37 -22.31
CA ASN A 644 -2.53 -5.51 -23.38
C ASN A 644 -1.40 -4.75 -24.13
N ALA A 645 -0.23 -4.58 -23.52
CA ALA A 645 0.88 -3.85 -24.13
C ALA A 645 1.79 -4.72 -25.01
N TYR A 646 1.64 -6.06 -24.98
CA TYR A 646 2.51 -6.94 -25.77
C TYR A 646 2.16 -6.89 -27.26
N PRO A 647 3.16 -6.91 -28.17
CA PRO A 647 2.95 -6.84 -29.61
C PRO A 647 1.99 -7.93 -30.11
N GLU A 648 2.12 -9.16 -29.64
CA GLU A 648 1.28 -10.30 -30.04
C GLU A 648 -0.18 -10.18 -29.60
N MET A 649 -0.49 -9.38 -28.57
CA MET A 649 -1.86 -9.12 -28.12
C MET A 649 -2.53 -7.99 -28.90
N GLN A 650 -1.83 -7.37 -29.85
CA GLN A 650 -2.33 -6.29 -30.70
C GLN A 650 -3.12 -6.84 -31.89
N PHE A 651 -4.21 -7.55 -31.62
CA PHE A 651 -5.12 -8.03 -32.66
C PHE A 651 -5.92 -6.89 -33.33
N SER A 652 -6.37 -7.13 -34.56
CA SER A 652 -7.36 -6.29 -35.25
C SER A 652 -8.76 -6.48 -34.65
N ARG A 653 -9.65 -5.51 -34.87
CA ARG A 653 -11.05 -5.60 -34.42
C ARG A 653 -11.78 -6.80 -35.04
N GLU A 654 -11.49 -7.10 -36.30
CA GLU A 654 -12.08 -8.24 -37.01
C GLU A 654 -11.59 -9.58 -36.46
N GLU A 655 -10.31 -9.70 -36.10
CA GLU A 655 -9.81 -10.93 -35.47
C GLU A 655 -10.44 -11.12 -34.08
N TRP A 656 -10.64 -10.05 -33.30
CA TRP A 656 -11.39 -10.13 -32.03
C TRP A 656 -12.81 -10.64 -32.23
N LYS A 657 -13.53 -10.09 -33.22
CA LYS A 657 -14.88 -10.51 -33.57
C LYS A 657 -14.90 -12.00 -33.92
N LYS A 658 -14.03 -12.41 -34.84
CA LYS A 658 -13.92 -13.81 -35.30
C LYS A 658 -13.63 -14.78 -34.17
N GLN A 659 -12.69 -14.45 -33.27
CA GLN A 659 -12.39 -15.31 -32.11
C GLN A 659 -13.58 -15.40 -31.14
N ALA A 660 -14.29 -14.30 -30.92
CA ALA A 660 -15.45 -14.28 -30.03
C ALA A 660 -16.65 -15.06 -30.58
N GLU A 661 -16.93 -14.92 -31.88
CA GLU A 661 -17.98 -15.69 -32.57
C GLU A 661 -17.64 -17.18 -32.60
N LYS A 662 -16.38 -17.52 -32.87
CA LYS A 662 -15.90 -18.91 -32.81
C LYS A 662 -16.08 -19.49 -31.41
N PHE A 663 -15.63 -18.77 -30.37
CA PHE A 663 -15.81 -19.18 -28.98
C PHE A 663 -17.29 -19.44 -28.67
N ALA A 664 -18.18 -18.49 -29.01
CA ALA A 664 -19.61 -18.62 -28.75
C ALA A 664 -20.21 -19.86 -29.45
N SER A 665 -19.79 -20.16 -30.68
CA SER A 665 -20.27 -21.32 -31.44
C SER A 665 -19.85 -22.68 -30.84
N GLN A 666 -18.71 -22.74 -30.15
CA GLN A 666 -18.20 -23.96 -29.53
C GLN A 666 -18.88 -24.29 -28.20
N VAL A 667 -19.45 -23.28 -27.52
CA VAL A 667 -20.17 -23.44 -26.26
C VAL A 667 -21.64 -23.75 -26.52
N THR A 668 -21.92 -24.98 -26.98
CA THR A 668 -23.29 -25.41 -27.26
C THR A 668 -24.15 -25.51 -25.99
N ASP A 669 -25.46 -25.62 -26.16
CA ASP A 669 -26.38 -25.86 -25.04
C ASP A 669 -26.00 -27.14 -24.26
N SER A 670 -25.57 -28.19 -24.95
CA SER A 670 -25.11 -29.44 -24.32
C SER A 670 -23.81 -29.29 -23.54
N VAL A 671 -22.89 -28.40 -23.96
CA VAL A 671 -21.67 -28.08 -23.21
C VAL A 671 -22.00 -27.35 -21.91
N LEU A 672 -22.93 -26.39 -21.96
CA LEU A 672 -23.40 -25.68 -20.78
C LEU A 672 -24.10 -26.62 -19.80
N GLU A 673 -24.96 -27.50 -20.32
CA GLU A 673 -25.64 -28.55 -19.55
C GLU A 673 -24.65 -29.49 -18.87
N ALA A 674 -23.66 -29.99 -19.62
CA ALA A 674 -22.61 -30.86 -19.10
C ALA A 674 -21.79 -30.19 -17.98
N GLY A 675 -21.62 -28.86 -18.04
CA GLY A 675 -21.05 -28.07 -16.95
C GLY A 675 -21.94 -28.11 -15.70
N LEU A 676 -23.23 -27.80 -15.84
CA LEU A 676 -24.16 -27.78 -14.70
C LEU A 676 -24.34 -29.15 -14.05
N LEU A 677 -24.37 -30.23 -14.84
CA LEU A 677 -24.46 -31.61 -14.34
C LEU A 677 -23.30 -32.05 -13.44
N ARG A 678 -22.21 -31.27 -13.36
CA ARG A 678 -21.11 -31.50 -12.41
C ARG A 678 -21.42 -31.02 -11.00
N LEU A 679 -22.46 -30.19 -10.82
CA LEU A 679 -22.94 -29.80 -9.51
C LEU A 679 -23.53 -31.00 -8.77
N PRO A 680 -23.39 -31.08 -7.43
CA PRO A 680 -24.14 -32.05 -6.65
C PRO A 680 -25.64 -31.89 -6.87
N GLN A 681 -26.38 -33.00 -6.85
CA GLN A 681 -27.82 -33.05 -7.19
C GLN A 681 -28.65 -31.93 -6.54
N PRO A 682 -28.53 -31.64 -5.22
CA PRO A 682 -29.32 -30.58 -4.61
C PRO A 682 -29.02 -29.18 -5.18
N SER A 683 -27.77 -28.87 -5.48
CA SER A 683 -27.38 -27.57 -6.07
C SER A 683 -27.79 -27.47 -7.54
N TYR A 684 -27.73 -28.58 -8.28
CA TYR A 684 -28.25 -28.66 -9.65
C TYR A 684 -29.75 -28.32 -9.64
N ASP A 685 -30.55 -29.04 -8.87
CA ASP A 685 -32.01 -28.89 -8.83
C ASP A 685 -32.49 -27.48 -8.42
N LEU A 686 -31.78 -26.82 -7.50
CA LEU A 686 -32.19 -25.52 -6.95
C LEU A 686 -32.16 -24.37 -7.98
N ARG A 687 -31.19 -24.36 -8.90
CA ARG A 687 -30.96 -23.21 -9.82
C ARG A 687 -30.62 -23.58 -11.26
N HIS A 688 -30.76 -24.84 -11.64
CA HIS A 688 -30.49 -25.32 -13.00
C HIS A 688 -31.03 -24.37 -14.09
N ASP A 689 -32.34 -24.16 -14.14
CA ASP A 689 -32.99 -23.41 -15.23
C ASP A 689 -32.51 -21.95 -15.30
N VAL A 690 -32.28 -21.34 -14.13
CA VAL A 690 -31.81 -19.95 -14.02
C VAL A 690 -30.37 -19.82 -14.51
N LEU A 691 -29.48 -20.73 -14.09
CA LEU A 691 -28.09 -20.72 -14.50
C LEU A 691 -27.96 -21.04 -15.99
N LEU A 692 -28.68 -22.05 -16.49
CA LEU A 692 -28.67 -22.45 -17.89
C LEU A 692 -29.14 -21.30 -18.80
N SER A 693 -30.27 -20.66 -18.46
CA SER A 693 -30.79 -19.51 -19.20
C SER A 693 -29.78 -18.34 -19.22
N LYS A 694 -29.15 -18.03 -18.08
CA LYS A 694 -28.12 -16.99 -18.00
C LYS A 694 -26.89 -17.33 -18.85
N PHE A 695 -26.40 -18.57 -18.79
CA PHE A 695 -25.24 -18.99 -19.58
C PHE A 695 -25.51 -18.90 -21.08
N LYS A 696 -26.69 -19.33 -21.55
CA LYS A 696 -27.10 -19.16 -22.96
C LYS A 696 -27.10 -17.69 -23.37
N SER A 697 -27.77 -16.84 -22.61
CA SER A 697 -27.80 -15.38 -22.87
C SER A 697 -26.39 -14.76 -22.86
N ARG A 698 -25.52 -15.16 -21.93
CA ARG A 698 -24.14 -14.64 -21.85
C ARG A 698 -23.31 -15.08 -23.04
N ARG A 699 -23.38 -16.35 -23.45
CA ARG A 699 -22.73 -16.86 -24.67
C ARG A 699 -23.15 -16.04 -25.89
N ASP A 700 -24.46 -15.84 -26.06
CA ASP A 700 -25.00 -15.15 -27.24
C ASP A 700 -24.58 -13.66 -27.29
N LYS A 701 -24.38 -13.03 -26.12
CA LYS A 701 -23.93 -11.63 -26.00
C LYS A 701 -22.43 -11.44 -25.90
N LEU A 702 -21.66 -12.53 -25.81
CA LEU A 702 -20.22 -12.49 -25.61
C LEU A 702 -19.48 -11.75 -26.74
N PRO A 703 -19.79 -11.96 -28.04
CA PRO A 703 -19.13 -11.22 -29.12
C PRO A 703 -19.24 -9.70 -28.97
N ASP A 704 -20.45 -9.19 -28.72
CA ASP A 704 -20.69 -7.75 -28.51
C ASP A 704 -19.97 -7.21 -27.27
N ALA A 705 -19.96 -7.98 -26.17
CA ALA A 705 -19.24 -7.61 -24.96
C ALA A 705 -17.73 -7.49 -25.21
N MET A 706 -17.15 -8.45 -25.93
CA MET A 706 -15.72 -8.44 -26.26
C MET A 706 -15.34 -7.29 -27.20
N LEU A 707 -16.20 -6.92 -28.15
CA LEU A 707 -15.97 -5.76 -29.02
C LEU A 707 -16.08 -4.43 -28.25
N LYS A 708 -17.03 -4.30 -27.31
CA LYS A 708 -17.09 -3.14 -26.41
C LYS A 708 -15.81 -3.01 -25.57
N TYR A 709 -15.26 -4.14 -25.13
CA TYR A 709 -13.99 -4.15 -24.40
C TYR A 709 -12.80 -3.77 -25.30
N TYR A 710 -12.75 -4.28 -26.53
CA TYR A 710 -11.75 -3.89 -27.54
C TYR A 710 -11.75 -2.38 -27.75
N ASP A 711 -12.91 -1.79 -28.05
CA ASP A 711 -13.04 -0.36 -28.30
C ASP A 711 -12.57 0.47 -27.07
N PHE A 712 -12.83 -0.03 -25.85
CA PHE A 712 -12.37 0.60 -24.62
C PHE A 712 -10.83 0.59 -24.50
N ILE A 713 -10.18 -0.56 -24.65
CA ILE A 713 -8.71 -0.68 -24.47
C ILE A 713 -7.91 0.00 -25.59
N GLN A 714 -8.52 0.18 -26.76
CA GLN A 714 -7.88 0.75 -27.94
C GLN A 714 -7.89 2.28 -28.02
N LYS A 715 -8.56 2.94 -27.06
CA LYS A 715 -8.61 4.41 -26.95
C LYS A 715 -7.23 5.04 -26.81
N VAL A 716 -6.35 4.40 -26.03
CA VAL A 716 -4.93 4.71 -25.92
C VAL A 716 -4.19 3.38 -25.97
N ALA A 717 -3.40 3.17 -27.01
CA ALA A 717 -2.66 1.93 -27.20
C ALA A 717 -1.24 2.10 -26.66
N ASP A 718 -0.90 1.31 -25.65
CA ASP A 718 0.49 1.10 -25.25
C ASP A 718 1.02 -0.14 -26.00
N ILE A 719 2.24 -0.05 -26.52
CA ILE A 719 2.96 -1.15 -27.19
C ILE A 719 4.34 -1.21 -26.56
N ARG A 720 4.79 -2.40 -26.14
CA ARG A 720 6.06 -2.60 -25.44
C ARG A 720 6.89 -3.66 -26.15
N THR A 721 8.10 -3.31 -26.59
CA THR A 721 9.05 -4.24 -27.20
C THR A 721 9.97 -4.88 -26.14
N SER A 722 10.83 -5.80 -26.57
CA SER A 722 11.73 -6.55 -25.67
C SER A 722 13.05 -5.81 -25.45
N ASP A 723 13.96 -6.43 -24.71
CA ASP A 723 15.34 -6.03 -24.48
C ASP A 723 16.27 -6.69 -25.52
N LYS A 724 15.80 -6.78 -26.76
CA LYS A 724 16.55 -7.19 -27.96
C LYS A 724 16.34 -6.14 -29.04
N SER A 725 17.06 -6.28 -30.15
CA SER A 725 16.95 -5.35 -31.27
C SER A 725 15.68 -5.61 -32.09
N GLU A 726 14.84 -4.58 -32.22
CA GLU A 726 13.64 -4.56 -33.05
C GLU A 726 13.64 -3.39 -34.05
N PHE A 727 13.00 -3.63 -35.20
CA PHE A 727 12.69 -2.61 -36.19
C PHE A 727 11.25 -2.17 -36.04
N VAL A 728 11.02 -0.88 -35.82
CA VAL A 728 9.69 -0.29 -35.65
C VAL A 728 9.39 0.67 -36.80
N GLU A 729 8.41 0.32 -37.63
CA GLU A 729 7.94 1.16 -38.72
C GLU A 729 6.56 1.75 -38.40
N ILE A 730 6.44 3.08 -38.49
CA ILE A 730 5.20 3.81 -38.26
C ILE A 730 4.84 4.60 -39.51
N LYS A 731 3.76 4.20 -40.18
CA LYS A 731 3.31 4.79 -41.45
C LYS A 731 1.85 5.20 -41.41
N ASP A 732 1.50 6.22 -42.19
CA ASP A 732 0.10 6.50 -42.48
C ASP A 732 -0.53 5.37 -43.31
N VAL A 733 -1.85 5.23 -43.17
CA VAL A 733 -2.71 4.50 -44.10
C VAL A 733 -3.93 5.34 -44.46
N ALA A 734 -4.83 4.81 -45.29
CA ALA A 734 -6.08 5.46 -45.67
C ALA A 734 -6.90 5.94 -44.44
N ASP A 735 -7.73 6.96 -44.65
CA ASP A 735 -8.61 7.56 -43.63
C ASP A 735 -7.89 8.14 -42.40
N GLY A 736 -6.62 8.49 -42.53
CA GLY A 736 -5.80 9.05 -41.45
C GLY A 736 -5.44 8.04 -40.36
N GLY A 737 -5.55 6.75 -40.65
CA GLY A 737 -5.05 5.67 -39.80
C GLY A 737 -3.52 5.63 -39.74
N VAL A 738 -3.00 4.93 -38.73
CA VAL A 738 -1.56 4.67 -38.58
C VAL A 738 -1.34 3.17 -38.51
N ASN A 739 -0.48 2.64 -39.37
CA ASN A 739 0.05 1.29 -39.23
C ASN A 739 1.33 1.33 -38.40
N VAL A 740 1.43 0.40 -37.44
CA VAL A 740 2.65 0.13 -36.66
C VAL A 740 3.05 -1.31 -36.95
N ARG A 741 4.26 -1.47 -37.48
CA ARG A 741 4.88 -2.76 -37.79
C ARG A 741 6.15 -2.94 -36.97
N ILE A 742 6.33 -4.11 -36.38
CA ILE A 742 7.48 -4.46 -35.55
C ILE A 742 8.07 -5.78 -36.04
N ASN A 743 9.37 -5.79 -36.33
CA ASN A 743 10.14 -6.97 -36.74
C ASN A 743 11.34 -7.16 -35.82
N LYS A 744 11.82 -8.41 -35.68
CA LYS A 744 13.12 -8.69 -35.07
C LYS A 744 14.25 -8.19 -35.96
N ILE A 745 15.36 -7.76 -35.34
CA ILE A 745 16.63 -7.50 -36.03
C ILE A 745 17.65 -8.55 -35.57
N SER A 746 18.24 -9.24 -36.53
CA SER A 746 19.29 -10.23 -36.28
C SER A 746 20.59 -9.57 -35.79
N LYS A 747 21.53 -10.37 -35.29
CA LYS A 747 22.88 -9.87 -34.93
C LYS A 747 23.66 -9.32 -36.14
N SER A 748 23.33 -9.73 -37.36
CA SER A 748 23.92 -9.21 -38.60
C SER A 748 23.21 -7.95 -39.12
N GLY A 749 22.14 -7.50 -38.47
CA GLY A 749 21.36 -6.32 -38.86
C GLY A 749 20.26 -6.59 -39.91
N GLU A 750 19.93 -7.86 -40.15
CA GLU A 750 18.87 -8.25 -41.08
C GLU A 750 17.51 -8.31 -40.38
N LEU A 751 16.42 -8.02 -41.12
CA LEU A 751 15.06 -8.14 -40.59
C LEU A 751 14.64 -9.62 -40.59
N GLU A 752 14.15 -10.09 -39.45
CA GLU A 752 13.61 -11.45 -39.28
C GLU A 752 12.09 -11.40 -39.01
N ASP A 753 11.61 -12.23 -38.08
CA ASP A 753 10.18 -12.45 -37.80
C ASP A 753 9.40 -11.15 -37.54
N GLU A 754 8.16 -11.10 -38.03
CA GLU A 754 7.21 -10.04 -37.72
C GLU A 754 6.54 -10.32 -36.36
N LEU A 755 6.80 -9.45 -35.38
CA LEU A 755 6.25 -9.53 -34.03
C LEU A 755 4.86 -8.89 -33.95
N MET A 756 4.59 -7.87 -34.78
CA MET A 756 3.33 -7.16 -34.81
C MET A 756 3.15 -6.40 -36.12
N ASN A 757 1.91 -6.38 -36.61
CA ASN A 757 1.47 -5.50 -37.69
C ASN A 757 0.02 -5.09 -37.45
N LYS A 758 -0.20 -3.83 -37.10
CA LYS A 758 -1.53 -3.33 -36.74
C LYS A 758 -1.79 -1.93 -37.24
N THR A 759 -2.98 -1.77 -37.81
CA THR A 759 -3.55 -0.47 -38.17
C THR A 759 -4.46 0.05 -37.06
N PHE A 760 -4.21 1.30 -36.65
CA PHE A 760 -5.00 2.05 -35.67
C PHE A 760 -5.81 3.14 -36.37
N SER A 761 -7.11 3.19 -36.10
CA SER A 761 -8.03 4.18 -36.66
C SER A 761 -8.12 5.43 -35.76
N PRO A 762 -8.11 6.66 -36.31
CA PRO A 762 -8.25 7.89 -35.54
C PRO A 762 -9.65 8.07 -34.93
N HIS A 763 -10.66 7.31 -35.40
CA HIS A 763 -11.99 7.29 -34.81
C HIS A 763 -12.01 6.59 -33.44
N LEU A 764 -11.10 5.64 -33.22
CA LEU A 764 -11.01 4.84 -32.00
C LEU A 764 -9.79 5.24 -31.15
N THR A 765 -8.61 5.31 -31.75
CA THR A 765 -7.33 5.50 -31.06
C THR A 765 -6.95 6.99 -31.03
N LYS A 766 -6.80 7.54 -29.83
CA LYS A 766 -6.41 8.94 -29.61
C LYS A 766 -4.90 9.12 -29.51
N GLU A 767 -4.21 8.10 -29.00
CA GLU A 767 -2.77 8.11 -28.76
C GLU A 767 -2.20 6.69 -28.87
N ILE A 768 -1.02 6.58 -29.47
CA ILE A 768 -0.19 5.38 -29.49
C ILE A 768 1.11 5.71 -28.75
N ARG A 769 1.49 4.86 -27.81
CA ARG A 769 2.72 4.96 -27.01
C ARG A 769 3.55 3.72 -27.26
N VAL A 770 4.69 3.89 -27.93
CA VAL A 770 5.62 2.81 -28.23
C VAL A 770 6.78 2.89 -27.24
N PHE A 771 6.87 1.89 -26.37
CA PHE A 771 7.97 1.67 -25.44
C PHE A 771 8.93 0.68 -26.07
N ILE A 772 10.12 1.17 -26.37
CA ILE A 772 11.19 0.45 -27.04
C ILE A 772 12.18 0.03 -25.94
N GLY A 773 12.41 -1.28 -25.80
CA GLY A 773 13.20 -1.81 -24.69
C GLY A 773 14.71 -1.62 -24.85
N ASN A 774 15.47 -2.47 -24.18
CA ASN A 774 16.93 -2.41 -24.17
C ASN A 774 17.51 -3.22 -25.34
N GLY A 775 17.56 -2.65 -26.54
CA GLY A 775 18.28 -3.22 -27.69
C GLY A 775 18.81 -2.14 -28.63
N ASN A 776 19.58 -2.54 -29.65
CA ASN A 776 19.98 -1.61 -30.72
C ASN A 776 18.84 -1.53 -31.75
N ASP A 777 17.79 -0.78 -31.43
CA ASP A 777 16.55 -0.72 -32.20
C ASP A 777 16.62 0.34 -33.31
N SER A 778 15.90 0.11 -34.42
CA SER A 778 15.76 1.08 -35.50
C SER A 778 14.30 1.46 -35.71
N ILE A 779 14.03 2.76 -35.77
CA ILE A 779 12.68 3.33 -35.78
C ILE A 779 12.52 4.23 -36.99
N VAL A 780 11.57 3.90 -37.87
CA VAL A 780 11.22 4.69 -39.05
C VAL A 780 9.85 5.33 -38.88
N LEU A 781 9.81 6.66 -38.95
CA LEU A 781 8.59 7.46 -38.79
C LEU A 781 8.22 8.19 -40.08
N ASP A 782 7.07 7.84 -40.67
CA ASP A 782 6.49 8.51 -41.85
C ASP A 782 4.95 8.63 -41.74
N ASN A 783 4.48 9.59 -40.93
CA ASN A 783 3.05 9.80 -40.65
C ASN A 783 2.59 11.24 -40.96
N LYS A 784 2.53 11.61 -42.25
CA LYS A 784 2.24 12.96 -42.75
C LYS A 784 0.81 13.47 -42.50
N SER A 785 -0.17 12.59 -42.32
CA SER A 785 -1.59 12.91 -42.35
C SER A 785 -2.32 12.58 -41.06
N SER A 786 -1.90 11.55 -40.32
CA SER A 786 -2.65 11.11 -39.14
C SER A 786 -2.73 12.17 -38.04
N ARG A 787 -3.88 12.22 -37.35
CA ARG A 787 -4.12 13.08 -36.19
C ARG A 787 -3.85 12.38 -34.85
N ILE A 788 -3.61 11.06 -34.87
CA ILE A 788 -3.31 10.24 -33.68
C ILE A 788 -2.04 10.78 -33.01
N LYS A 789 -2.05 10.94 -31.69
CA LYS A 789 -0.86 11.38 -30.95
C LYS A 789 0.15 10.23 -30.87
N LEU A 790 1.41 10.49 -31.17
CA LEU A 790 2.48 9.50 -31.04
C LEU A 790 3.42 9.88 -29.91
N ARG A 791 3.82 8.87 -29.14
CA ARG A 791 4.95 8.94 -28.21
C ARG A 791 5.89 7.79 -28.47
N LEU A 792 7.17 8.11 -28.54
CA LEU A 792 8.25 7.14 -28.55
C LEU A 792 8.96 7.24 -27.21
N ILE A 793 9.21 6.09 -26.60
CA ILE A 793 9.90 5.99 -25.32
C ILE A 793 11.03 4.97 -25.55
N GLY A 794 12.27 5.46 -25.60
CA GLY A 794 13.48 4.63 -25.75
C GLY A 794 13.82 3.83 -24.49
N GLY A 795 14.94 3.12 -24.54
CA GLY A 795 15.39 2.20 -23.50
C GLY A 795 16.71 2.63 -22.86
N GLY A 796 17.50 1.64 -22.42
CA GLY A 796 18.87 1.83 -21.94
C GLY A 796 19.88 2.01 -23.06
N ASP A 797 19.76 1.22 -24.12
CA ASP A 797 20.72 1.13 -25.22
C ASP A 797 20.43 2.10 -26.37
N GLU A 798 21.42 2.30 -27.24
CA GLU A 798 21.36 3.15 -28.43
C GLU A 798 20.17 2.82 -29.34
N LYS A 799 19.57 3.85 -29.91
CA LYS A 799 18.44 3.75 -30.84
C LYS A 799 18.75 4.53 -32.11
N ASP A 800 18.32 4.04 -33.27
CA ASP A 800 18.38 4.80 -34.53
C ASP A 800 16.98 5.32 -34.90
N TYR A 801 16.76 6.62 -34.79
CA TYR A 801 15.49 7.26 -35.16
C TYR A 801 15.62 7.96 -36.52
N LYS A 802 14.99 7.39 -37.54
CA LYS A 802 14.85 7.98 -38.88
C LYS A 802 13.47 8.60 -39.06
N VAL A 803 13.40 9.93 -39.06
CA VAL A 803 12.16 10.69 -39.22
C VAL A 803 12.03 11.15 -40.67
N ILE A 804 11.22 10.45 -41.47
CA ILE A 804 10.92 10.86 -42.84
C ILE A 804 9.97 12.07 -42.82
N ALA A 805 8.85 11.94 -42.09
CA ALA A 805 7.91 13.03 -41.87
C ALA A 805 6.93 12.71 -40.72
N SER A 806 6.32 13.76 -40.14
CA SER A 806 5.20 13.62 -39.21
C SER A 806 4.31 14.86 -39.24
N ASN A 807 2.99 14.67 -39.22
CA ASN A 807 1.98 15.75 -39.15
C ASN A 807 2.16 16.61 -37.89
N LYS A 808 2.38 15.97 -36.74
CA LYS A 808 2.53 16.62 -35.43
C LYS A 808 3.90 16.34 -34.84
N LYS A 809 4.40 17.23 -33.97
CA LYS A 809 5.61 16.93 -33.21
C LYS A 809 5.40 15.70 -32.33
N VAL A 810 6.18 14.65 -32.57
CA VAL A 810 6.19 13.41 -31.77
C VAL A 810 6.98 13.64 -30.51
N ARG A 811 6.44 13.22 -29.36
CA ARG A 811 7.16 13.33 -28.08
C ARG A 811 8.05 12.11 -27.94
N LEU A 812 9.36 12.35 -27.92
CA LEU A 812 10.37 11.32 -27.72
C LEU A 812 10.93 11.45 -26.30
N TYR A 813 10.91 10.36 -25.54
CA TYR A 813 11.57 10.24 -24.24
C TYR A 813 12.71 9.26 -24.38
N ASP A 814 13.93 9.66 -24.04
CA ASP A 814 15.10 8.79 -24.17
C ASP A 814 16.18 9.10 -23.12
N ARG A 815 17.21 8.26 -23.06
CA ARG A 815 18.41 8.50 -22.25
C ARG A 815 19.50 9.18 -23.06
N ASP A 816 20.48 9.76 -22.37
CA ASP A 816 21.69 10.28 -23.01
C ASP A 816 22.67 9.12 -23.20
N ASN A 817 22.40 8.31 -24.23
CA ASN A 817 23.03 7.01 -24.43
C ASN A 817 23.63 6.82 -25.83
N GLY A 818 23.82 7.90 -26.61
CA GLY A 818 24.40 7.82 -27.95
C GLY A 818 23.42 7.56 -29.09
N SER A 819 22.11 7.59 -28.84
CA SER A 819 21.10 7.37 -29.90
C SER A 819 21.23 8.32 -31.10
N ASN A 820 21.06 7.77 -32.31
CA ASN A 820 21.19 8.46 -33.59
C ASN A 820 19.84 9.04 -34.06
N TYR A 821 19.89 10.19 -34.72
CA TYR A 821 18.71 10.89 -35.23
C TYR A 821 18.95 11.39 -36.66
N SER A 822 18.15 10.93 -37.61
CA SER A 822 18.26 11.31 -39.03
C SER A 822 16.91 11.76 -39.63
N GLY A 823 16.96 12.47 -40.76
CA GLY A 823 15.78 13.02 -41.45
C GLY A 823 15.25 14.34 -40.85
N ASP A 824 13.93 14.57 -40.89
CA ASP A 824 13.27 15.78 -40.36
C ASP A 824 13.10 15.72 -38.83
N VAL A 825 14.23 15.75 -38.10
CA VAL A 825 14.29 15.71 -36.64
C VAL A 825 13.57 16.87 -35.95
N SER A 826 13.24 17.95 -36.68
CA SER A 826 12.45 19.08 -36.16
C SER A 826 11.02 18.67 -35.72
N ARG A 827 10.58 17.51 -36.21
CA ARG A 827 9.31 16.86 -35.84
C ARG A 827 9.39 16.07 -34.54
N LEU A 828 10.55 15.98 -33.89
CA LEU A 828 10.68 15.41 -32.55
C LEU A 828 10.69 16.52 -31.49
N LYS A 829 9.94 16.30 -30.41
CA LYS A 829 10.14 17.00 -29.14
C LYS A 829 10.81 16.04 -28.17
N LYS A 830 12.14 16.15 -28.07
CA LYS A 830 13.00 15.25 -27.29
C LYS A 830 12.99 15.62 -25.81
N TYR A 831 12.88 14.60 -24.96
CA TYR A 831 12.99 14.65 -23.51
C TYR A 831 14.10 13.68 -23.10
N ILE A 832 15.34 14.14 -23.14
CA ILE A 832 16.53 13.33 -22.87
C ILE A 832 16.91 13.46 -21.39
N SER A 833 16.99 12.34 -20.68
CA SER A 833 17.36 12.30 -19.27
C SER A 833 17.89 10.93 -18.88
N ASN A 834 18.96 10.90 -18.10
CA ASN A 834 19.53 9.66 -17.55
C ASN A 834 18.74 9.08 -16.38
N ASP A 835 17.72 9.80 -15.87
CA ASP A 835 16.77 9.25 -14.90
C ASP A 835 16.02 8.07 -15.53
N SER A 836 16.11 6.88 -14.94
CA SER A 836 15.44 5.68 -15.46
C SER A 836 13.92 5.81 -15.49
N LEU A 837 13.33 6.68 -14.66
CA LEU A 837 11.90 7.00 -14.70
C LEU A 837 11.49 7.71 -16.00
N ASN A 838 12.45 8.32 -16.73
CA ASN A 838 12.20 8.94 -18.03
C ASN A 838 11.85 7.91 -19.11
N THR A 839 12.33 6.67 -18.99
CA THR A 839 12.05 5.58 -19.95
C THR A 839 11.22 4.43 -19.36
N ALA A 840 10.96 4.42 -18.05
CA ALA A 840 10.18 3.37 -17.38
C ALA A 840 8.78 3.14 -17.99
N PHE A 841 8.40 1.86 -18.12
CA PHE A 841 7.06 1.47 -18.56
C PHE A 841 6.04 1.73 -17.44
N THR A 842 4.98 2.45 -17.76
CA THR A 842 3.82 2.64 -16.87
C THR A 842 2.56 2.54 -17.72
N PRO A 843 1.76 1.48 -17.56
CA PRO A 843 0.60 1.26 -18.41
C PRO A 843 -0.43 2.37 -18.21
N VAL A 844 -1.14 2.71 -19.28
CA VAL A 844 -2.23 3.67 -19.24
C VAL A 844 -3.36 3.19 -18.32
N ASN A 845 -3.86 4.09 -17.47
CA ASN A 845 -5.08 3.84 -16.72
C ASN A 845 -6.29 4.43 -17.48
N LEU A 846 -7.10 3.57 -18.09
CA LEU A 846 -8.29 3.99 -18.87
C LEU A 846 -9.56 4.18 -18.02
N TYR A 847 -9.49 3.87 -16.72
CA TYR A 847 -10.67 3.73 -15.86
C TYR A 847 -11.02 5.04 -15.15
N ASN A 848 -11.58 5.99 -15.90
CA ASN A 848 -12.11 7.23 -15.32
C ASN A 848 -13.19 6.93 -14.28
N THR A 849 -13.23 7.71 -13.20
CA THR A 849 -14.11 7.45 -12.05
C THR A 849 -14.98 8.66 -11.75
N TRP A 850 -16.27 8.43 -11.50
CA TRP A 850 -17.22 9.41 -10.98
C TRP A 850 -17.60 9.03 -9.56
N VAL A 851 -17.31 9.91 -8.60
CA VAL A 851 -17.65 9.73 -7.19
C VAL A 851 -18.77 10.71 -6.85
N PRO A 852 -19.99 10.24 -6.50
CA PRO A 852 -21.02 11.14 -6.00
C PRO A 852 -20.59 11.70 -4.64
N LEU A 853 -20.87 12.98 -4.41
CA LEU A 853 -20.63 13.65 -3.14
C LEU A 853 -21.96 14.09 -2.56
N VAL A 854 -22.10 13.89 -1.25
CA VAL A 854 -23.24 14.36 -0.47
C VAL A 854 -22.70 15.32 0.58
N LEU A 855 -23.45 16.36 0.92
CA LEU A 855 -23.16 17.26 2.03
C LEU A 855 -24.36 17.26 2.97
N LEU A 856 -24.14 16.88 4.22
CA LEU A 856 -25.12 16.94 5.30
C LEU A 856 -24.52 17.71 6.47
N GLY A 857 -25.28 18.62 7.07
CA GLY A 857 -24.87 19.32 8.27
C GLY A 857 -26.06 19.88 9.03
N ILE A 858 -25.93 20.00 10.35
CA ILE A 858 -26.89 20.75 11.19
C ILE A 858 -26.10 21.61 12.17
N ASN A 859 -26.46 22.88 12.28
CA ASN A 859 -25.98 23.74 13.36
C ASN A 859 -27.02 24.82 13.72
N ALA A 860 -26.81 25.50 14.84
CA ALA A 860 -27.77 26.47 15.38
C ALA A 860 -27.95 27.73 14.50
N ASP A 861 -27.02 28.03 13.60
CA ASP A 861 -27.04 29.25 12.80
C ASP A 861 -27.54 29.00 11.37
N ASP A 862 -27.04 27.97 10.69
CA ASP A 862 -27.43 27.57 9.34
C ASP A 862 -28.66 26.64 9.29
N GLY A 863 -29.02 26.03 10.43
CA GLY A 863 -30.03 24.99 10.50
C GLY A 863 -29.60 23.71 9.77
N PHE A 864 -30.55 23.03 9.13
CA PHE A 864 -30.27 21.88 8.27
C PHE A 864 -29.61 22.34 6.96
N ILE A 865 -28.50 21.69 6.60
CA ILE A 865 -27.75 21.90 5.38
C ILE A 865 -27.82 20.60 4.57
N PHE A 866 -28.29 20.72 3.32
CA PHE A 866 -28.27 19.62 2.35
C PHE A 866 -27.57 20.07 1.09
N GLY A 867 -26.74 19.19 0.55
CA GLY A 867 -26.04 19.45 -0.70
C GLY A 867 -25.64 18.17 -1.41
N GLY A 868 -25.34 18.34 -2.69
CA GLY A 868 -24.94 17.28 -3.58
C GLY A 868 -23.85 17.74 -4.52
N GLY A 869 -23.13 16.80 -5.08
CA GLY A 869 -22.02 17.08 -5.95
C GLY A 869 -21.43 15.83 -6.58
N PHE A 870 -20.31 16.03 -7.25
CA PHE A 870 -19.53 14.94 -7.82
C PHE A 870 -18.05 15.26 -7.77
N ARG A 871 -17.25 14.21 -7.83
CA ARG A 871 -15.83 14.25 -8.14
C ARG A 871 -15.57 13.35 -9.34
N TYR A 872 -15.10 13.93 -10.43
CA TYR A 872 -14.66 13.23 -11.62
C TYR A 872 -13.14 13.15 -11.64
N MET A 873 -12.58 11.95 -11.77
CA MET A 873 -11.15 11.70 -11.91
C MET A 873 -10.86 11.13 -13.29
N HIS A 874 -10.12 11.90 -14.09
CA HIS A 874 -9.63 11.50 -15.40
C HIS A 874 -8.28 10.82 -15.27
N GLN A 875 -8.11 9.63 -15.85
CA GLN A 875 -6.98 8.74 -15.60
C GLN A 875 -6.00 8.60 -16.79
N GLU A 876 -6.43 8.96 -18.01
CA GLU A 876 -5.78 8.57 -19.27
C GLU A 876 -4.41 9.26 -19.54
N GLY A 877 -3.91 10.10 -18.63
CA GLY A 877 -2.67 10.86 -18.81
C GLY A 877 -1.40 10.01 -18.81
N PHE A 878 -0.41 10.41 -19.61
CA PHE A 878 0.90 9.76 -19.65
C PHE A 878 1.68 10.03 -18.35
N ARG A 879 1.94 8.96 -17.58
CA ARG A 879 2.66 8.96 -16.29
C ARG A 879 2.13 9.99 -15.27
N LYS A 880 0.81 10.14 -15.18
CA LYS A 880 0.17 11.04 -14.20
C LYS A 880 -0.40 10.23 -13.04
N TYR A 881 0.01 10.58 -11.83
CA TYR A 881 -0.46 9.94 -10.60
C TYR A 881 -0.86 10.99 -9.55
N PRO A 882 -1.97 10.79 -8.81
CA PRO A 882 -2.91 9.64 -8.85
C PRO A 882 -3.99 9.70 -9.95
N TYR A 883 -4.02 10.77 -10.73
CA TYR A 883 -4.90 11.00 -11.88
C TYR A 883 -4.25 12.02 -12.80
N SER A 884 -4.75 12.19 -14.04
CA SER A 884 -4.32 13.27 -14.93
C SER A 884 -5.00 14.60 -14.61
N SER A 885 -6.31 14.54 -14.31
CA SER A 885 -7.05 15.68 -13.80
C SER A 885 -8.19 15.24 -12.89
N MET A 886 -8.56 16.11 -11.96
CA MET A 886 -9.70 15.93 -11.07
C MET A 886 -10.57 17.17 -11.11
N HIS A 887 -11.89 16.97 -11.17
CA HIS A 887 -12.89 18.02 -11.10
C HIS A 887 -13.87 17.66 -9.99
N GLN A 888 -14.06 18.56 -9.04
CA GLN A 888 -14.99 18.38 -7.93
C GLN A 888 -15.93 19.56 -7.85
N LEU A 889 -17.24 19.31 -7.94
CA LEU A 889 -18.28 20.29 -7.68
C LEU A 889 -19.08 19.85 -6.47
N LEU A 890 -19.34 20.77 -5.54
CA LEU A 890 -20.24 20.56 -4.41
C LEU A 890 -21.12 21.80 -4.25
N ALA A 891 -22.44 21.62 -4.29
CA ALA A 891 -23.42 22.66 -4.02
C ALA A 891 -24.20 22.30 -2.76
N GLY A 892 -24.38 23.26 -1.86
CA GLY A 892 -25.14 23.09 -0.63
C GLY A 892 -26.10 24.25 -0.39
N HIS A 893 -27.21 23.95 0.28
CA HIS A 893 -28.25 24.89 0.67
C HIS A 893 -28.51 24.78 2.17
N SER A 894 -28.50 25.92 2.86
CA SER A 894 -28.87 26.05 4.27
C SER A 894 -30.35 26.47 4.36
N PHE A 895 -31.23 25.58 4.84
CA PHE A 895 -32.68 25.83 4.77
C PHE A 895 -33.16 26.92 5.72
N SER A 896 -32.48 27.14 6.86
CA SER A 896 -32.87 28.19 7.81
C SER A 896 -32.45 29.59 7.37
N THR A 897 -31.41 29.72 6.55
CA THR A 897 -30.91 31.01 6.07
C THR A 897 -31.20 31.25 4.60
N GLN A 898 -31.66 30.23 3.87
CA GLN A 898 -31.78 30.22 2.41
C GLN A 898 -30.45 30.52 1.68
N ALA A 899 -29.31 30.32 2.37
CA ALA A 899 -27.99 30.57 1.83
C ALA A 899 -27.54 29.44 0.91
N TYR A 900 -26.91 29.79 -0.21
CA TYR A 900 -26.32 28.83 -1.14
C TYR A 900 -24.80 28.91 -1.10
N ARG A 901 -24.15 27.74 -1.15
CA ARG A 901 -22.70 27.60 -1.25
C ARG A 901 -22.35 26.65 -2.38
N VAL A 902 -21.59 27.13 -3.36
CA VAL A 902 -21.05 26.31 -4.45
C VAL A 902 -19.52 26.33 -4.38
N LYS A 903 -18.93 25.14 -4.28
CA LYS A 903 -17.47 24.96 -4.27
C LYS A 903 -17.07 24.12 -5.48
N TYR A 904 -16.16 24.65 -6.29
CA TYR A 904 -15.54 23.92 -7.39
C TYR A 904 -14.02 23.86 -7.18
N ASN A 905 -13.48 22.65 -7.17
CA ASN A 905 -12.02 22.42 -7.17
C ASN A 905 -11.65 21.67 -8.44
N ALA A 906 -10.62 22.12 -9.13
CA ALA A 906 -10.01 21.38 -10.22
C ALA A 906 -8.50 21.27 -10.06
N GLU A 907 -7.94 20.17 -10.51
CA GLU A 907 -6.51 19.90 -10.50
C GLU A 907 -6.10 19.26 -11.83
N TRP A 908 -4.97 19.70 -12.39
CA TRP A 908 -4.30 19.08 -13.52
C TRP A 908 -2.87 18.77 -13.12
N ILE A 909 -2.55 17.49 -13.06
CA ILE A 909 -1.28 17.01 -12.52
C ILE A 909 -0.15 17.27 -13.51
N GLU A 910 0.92 17.92 -13.03
CA GLU A 910 2.12 18.24 -13.83
C GLU A 910 1.75 18.79 -15.23
N ALA A 911 0.85 19.77 -15.24
CA ALA A 911 0.35 20.39 -16.46
C ALA A 911 1.32 21.43 -17.04
N ALA A 912 2.19 22.00 -16.20
CA ALA A 912 3.22 22.97 -16.58
C ALA A 912 4.59 22.53 -16.01
N GLY A 913 5.34 21.74 -16.80
CA GLY A 913 6.59 21.14 -16.32
C GLY A 913 6.33 20.19 -15.14
N LYS A 914 6.99 20.44 -14.00
CA LYS A 914 6.77 19.70 -12.75
C LYS A 914 5.65 20.29 -11.86
N ALA A 915 5.03 21.39 -12.27
CA ALA A 915 3.94 22.04 -11.52
C ALA A 915 2.58 21.47 -11.94
N ASP A 916 1.74 21.16 -10.95
CA ASP A 916 0.32 21.01 -11.17
C ASP A 916 -0.32 22.39 -11.41
N ILE A 917 -1.44 22.43 -12.12
CA ILE A 917 -2.36 23.58 -12.11
C ILE A 917 -3.53 23.23 -11.21
N THR A 918 -3.90 24.12 -10.31
CA THR A 918 -5.08 23.99 -9.45
C THR A 918 -6.00 25.18 -9.63
N LEU A 919 -7.31 24.96 -9.50
CA LEU A 919 -8.31 26.02 -9.51
C LEU A 919 -9.27 25.79 -8.36
N GLN A 920 -9.44 26.78 -7.50
CA GLN A 920 -10.50 26.78 -6.49
C GLN A 920 -11.44 27.95 -6.78
N ALA A 921 -12.73 27.64 -6.89
CA ALA A 921 -13.78 28.64 -6.96
C ALA A 921 -14.76 28.41 -5.80
N LEU A 922 -15.06 29.48 -5.07
CA LEU A 922 -16.03 29.47 -3.97
C LEU A 922 -17.04 30.60 -4.18
N ILE A 923 -18.29 30.21 -4.35
CA ILE A 923 -19.42 31.12 -4.46
C ILE A 923 -20.28 30.90 -3.22
N LYS A 924 -20.55 31.99 -2.50
CA LYS A 924 -21.57 32.02 -1.45
C LYS A 924 -22.59 33.09 -1.85
N ALA A 925 -23.60 32.67 -2.61
CA ALA A 925 -24.58 33.55 -3.24
C ALA A 925 -25.79 32.76 -3.78
N PRO A 926 -27.00 33.36 -3.81
CA PRO A 926 -27.38 34.55 -3.07
C PRO A 926 -27.44 34.27 -1.56
N ASN A 927 -27.69 35.31 -0.76
CA ASN A 927 -28.11 35.16 0.64
C ASN A 927 -27.06 34.52 1.57
N ASN A 928 -25.76 34.67 1.31
CA ASN A 928 -24.76 34.19 2.26
C ASN A 928 -24.90 34.96 3.58
N THR A 929 -24.88 34.22 4.68
CA THR A 929 -25.07 34.77 6.03
C THR A 929 -23.80 34.65 6.86
N MET A 930 -23.49 35.69 7.62
CA MET A 930 -22.45 35.69 8.64
C MET A 930 -22.97 36.41 9.87
N ASN A 931 -22.90 35.78 11.05
CA ASN A 931 -23.22 36.51 12.27
C ASN A 931 -22.09 37.52 12.57
N PHE A 932 -22.43 38.73 12.97
CA PHE A 932 -21.48 39.79 13.28
C PHE A 932 -22.00 40.62 14.46
N PHE A 933 -21.19 40.67 15.53
CA PHE A 933 -21.54 41.30 16.82
C PHE A 933 -20.68 42.56 17.09
N GLY A 934 -19.98 43.03 16.06
CA GLY A 934 -18.90 44.01 16.19
C GLY A 934 -17.53 43.35 16.41
N ARG A 935 -16.50 44.18 16.58
CA ARG A 935 -15.11 43.75 16.73
C ARG A 935 -14.65 43.80 18.18
N GLY A 936 -14.06 42.71 18.68
CA GLY A 936 -13.51 42.59 20.03
C GLY A 936 -14.07 41.44 20.88
N ASN A 937 -13.40 41.14 22.01
CA ASN A 937 -13.74 40.05 22.94
C ASN A 937 -14.93 40.38 23.87
N GLU A 938 -15.22 41.67 24.10
CA GLU A 938 -16.30 42.14 25.00
C GLU A 938 -17.57 42.55 24.25
N THR A 939 -17.70 42.14 22.98
CA THR A 939 -18.90 42.42 22.18
C THR A 939 -20.14 41.80 22.84
N PHE A 940 -21.19 42.60 23.01
CA PHE A 940 -22.41 42.19 23.69
C PHE A 940 -23.30 41.34 22.78
N TYR A 941 -23.74 40.18 23.28
CA TYR A 941 -24.79 39.37 22.66
C TYR A 941 -26.04 39.42 23.53
N ASP A 942 -27.03 40.20 23.08
CA ASP A 942 -28.32 40.27 23.74
C ASP A 942 -29.10 38.97 23.51
N LYS A 943 -29.35 38.23 24.59
CA LYS A 943 -30.17 37.01 24.55
C LYS A 943 -31.64 37.26 24.89
N SER A 944 -31.97 38.46 25.37
CA SER A 944 -33.34 38.84 25.76
C SER A 944 -34.21 39.14 24.53
N THR A 945 -33.59 39.65 23.47
CA THR A 945 -34.13 39.66 22.11
C THR A 945 -33.92 38.26 21.52
N SER A 946 -34.95 37.43 21.50
CA SER A 946 -34.88 36.02 21.08
C SER A 946 -34.48 35.79 19.61
N ASP A 947 -34.10 36.83 18.85
CA ASP A 947 -33.89 36.78 17.41
C ASP A 947 -32.43 37.03 16.98
N ILE A 948 -31.72 35.94 16.66
CA ILE A 948 -30.36 35.98 16.09
C ILE A 948 -30.29 36.72 14.74
N ARG A 949 -31.41 36.92 14.03
CA ARG A 949 -31.44 37.65 12.75
C ARG A 949 -30.89 39.08 12.88
N TYR A 950 -31.03 39.72 14.04
CA TYR A 950 -30.45 41.05 14.26
C TYR A 950 -28.94 41.06 14.01
N TYR A 951 -28.21 40.05 14.46
CA TYR A 951 -26.75 39.97 14.29
C TYR A 951 -26.32 39.31 12.96
N ARG A 952 -27.25 38.88 12.11
CA ARG A 952 -26.94 38.07 10.92
C ARG A 952 -26.85 38.93 9.67
N THR A 953 -25.64 39.28 9.26
CA THR A 953 -25.41 40.03 8.03
C THR A 953 -25.59 39.16 6.79
N ARG A 954 -26.26 39.68 5.75
CA ARG A 954 -26.46 39.03 4.45
C ARG A 954 -25.67 39.71 3.35
N PHE A 955 -24.94 38.94 2.57
CA PHE A 955 -24.15 39.45 1.44
C PHE A 955 -23.83 38.29 0.50
N SER A 956 -23.17 38.56 -0.62
CA SER A 956 -22.65 37.53 -1.51
C SER A 956 -21.15 37.69 -1.69
N THR A 957 -20.45 36.57 -1.79
CA THR A 957 -19.01 36.54 -2.07
C THR A 957 -18.67 35.57 -3.18
N TYR A 958 -17.74 36.00 -4.04
CA TYR A 958 -17.21 35.20 -5.14
C TYR A 958 -15.69 35.21 -5.04
N GLN A 959 -15.09 34.02 -4.98
CA GLN A 959 -13.64 33.86 -4.89
C GLN A 959 -13.13 32.90 -5.97
N LEU A 960 -12.03 33.28 -6.62
CA LEU A 960 -11.37 32.50 -7.66
C LEU A 960 -9.85 32.49 -7.43
N ASP A 961 -9.29 31.29 -7.14
CA ASP A 961 -7.88 31.07 -6.81
C ASP A 961 -7.26 30.04 -7.78
N PRO A 962 -6.86 30.42 -9.02
CA PRO A 962 -5.97 29.59 -9.84
C PRO A 962 -4.54 29.61 -9.27
N ALA A 963 -3.85 28.48 -9.26
CA ALA A 963 -2.49 28.39 -8.74
C ALA A 963 -1.66 27.32 -9.44
N PHE A 964 -0.33 27.51 -9.41
CA PHE A 964 0.63 26.44 -9.63
C PHE A 964 0.94 25.76 -8.31
N ARG A 965 1.04 24.43 -8.31
CA ARG A 965 1.37 23.64 -7.12
C ARG A 965 2.53 22.67 -7.40
N TRP A 966 3.54 22.70 -6.54
CA TRP A 966 4.64 21.73 -6.52
C TRP A 966 4.48 20.78 -5.34
N ARG A 967 4.57 19.48 -5.59
CA ARG A 967 4.45 18.42 -4.59
C ARG A 967 5.82 17.85 -4.24
N GLY A 968 6.08 17.67 -2.95
CA GLY A 968 7.26 17.01 -2.41
C GLY A 968 6.98 15.56 -2.01
N SER A 969 8.03 14.77 -1.75
CA SER A 969 7.95 13.32 -1.56
C SER A 969 7.38 12.83 -0.22
N LYS A 970 7.05 13.73 0.73
CA LYS A 970 6.60 13.38 2.09
C LYS A 970 5.29 14.06 2.50
N GLY A 971 4.34 14.16 1.57
CA GLY A 971 3.02 14.78 1.83
C GLY A 971 3.06 16.31 1.90
N SER A 972 4.16 16.93 1.48
CA SER A 972 4.30 18.38 1.42
C SER A 972 3.90 18.94 0.06
N ALA A 973 3.26 20.10 0.01
CA ALA A 973 3.00 20.83 -1.22
C ALA A 973 3.13 22.34 -1.00
N PHE A 974 3.68 23.04 -1.98
CA PHE A 974 3.67 24.50 -2.04
C PHE A 974 2.85 24.93 -3.25
N SER A 975 1.96 25.90 -3.08
CA SER A 975 1.18 26.49 -4.17
C SER A 975 1.22 28.01 -4.12
N ILE A 976 1.21 28.62 -5.30
CA ILE A 976 1.13 30.07 -5.48
C ILE A 976 0.31 30.41 -6.73
N GLY A 977 -0.50 31.46 -6.64
CA GLY A 977 -1.19 31.99 -7.80
C GLY A 977 -1.98 33.26 -7.52
N PRO A 978 -2.51 33.90 -8.56
CA PRO A 978 -3.35 35.07 -8.39
C PRO A 978 -4.69 34.67 -7.75
N SER A 979 -5.37 35.65 -7.18
CA SER A 979 -6.69 35.49 -6.59
C SER A 979 -7.56 36.70 -6.87
N ALA A 980 -8.85 36.46 -7.08
CA ALA A 980 -9.87 37.49 -7.16
C ALA A 980 -10.94 37.23 -6.09
N TYR A 981 -11.28 38.28 -5.33
CA TYR A 981 -12.29 38.21 -4.29
C TYR A 981 -13.26 39.38 -4.40
N TYR A 982 -14.53 39.07 -4.66
CA TYR A 982 -15.58 40.05 -4.88
C TYR A 982 -16.69 39.92 -3.83
N TYR A 983 -17.11 41.07 -3.30
CA TYR A 983 -18.15 41.23 -2.31
C TYR A 983 -19.25 42.13 -2.85
N THR A 984 -20.50 41.75 -2.59
CA THR A 984 -21.68 42.57 -2.84
C THR A 984 -22.69 42.42 -1.70
N PHE A 985 -23.30 43.52 -1.30
CA PHE A 985 -24.22 43.59 -0.17
C PHE A 985 -25.68 43.57 -0.64
N ASP A 986 -26.57 43.09 0.23
CA ASP A 986 -28.00 43.13 0.00
C ASP A 986 -28.64 44.11 0.98
N THR A 987 -29.00 45.30 0.51
CA THR A 987 -29.49 46.37 1.39
C THR A 987 -30.85 46.02 2.01
N ASP A 988 -31.76 45.47 1.21
CA ASP A 988 -33.13 45.15 1.65
C ASP A 988 -33.09 44.02 2.69
N ASP A 989 -32.27 42.99 2.46
CA ASP A 989 -32.11 41.87 3.39
C ASP A 989 -31.35 42.23 4.67
N ASN A 990 -30.77 43.42 4.81
CA ASN A 990 -30.08 43.84 6.04
C ASN A 990 -30.76 44.99 6.79
N ALA A 991 -31.92 45.46 6.33
CA ALA A 991 -32.69 46.46 7.04
C ALA A 991 -32.95 46.05 8.51
N GLY A 992 -32.65 46.96 9.44
CA GLY A 992 -32.86 46.76 10.88
C GLY A 992 -31.88 45.80 11.58
N ARG A 993 -30.79 45.39 10.92
CA ARG A 993 -29.76 44.50 11.50
C ARG A 993 -28.60 45.27 12.10
N PHE A 994 -27.81 44.61 12.95
CA PHE A 994 -26.64 45.14 13.64
C PHE A 994 -25.64 45.80 12.68
N ILE A 995 -25.48 45.27 11.47
CA ILE A 995 -24.57 45.82 10.46
C ILE A 995 -24.95 47.25 10.03
N ASN A 996 -26.18 47.72 10.28
CA ASN A 996 -26.57 49.10 10.01
C ASN A 996 -26.17 50.07 11.14
N ASN A 997 -25.69 49.57 12.28
CA ASN A 997 -25.16 50.40 13.36
C ASN A 997 -23.67 50.70 13.12
N THR A 998 -23.41 51.63 12.21
CA THR A 998 -22.07 51.95 11.68
C THR A 998 -21.04 52.24 12.77
N SER A 999 -21.44 52.90 13.86
CA SER A 999 -20.57 53.22 15.01
C SER A 999 -20.05 51.99 15.77
N GLN A 1000 -20.73 50.84 15.66
CA GLN A 1000 -20.42 49.61 16.39
C GLN A 1000 -19.68 48.55 15.55
N ILE A 1001 -19.47 48.79 14.25
CA ILE A 1001 -18.85 47.81 13.34
C ILE A 1001 -17.34 47.67 13.62
N GLY A 1002 -16.65 48.79 13.84
CA GLY A 1002 -15.22 48.79 14.16
C GLY A 1002 -14.28 48.43 12.99
N SER A 1003 -14.74 48.56 11.74
CA SER A 1003 -13.93 48.42 10.52
C SER A 1003 -13.96 49.70 9.68
N TYR A 1004 -12.98 49.84 8.78
CA TYR A 1004 -12.87 51.04 7.94
C TYR A 1004 -14.06 51.24 7.00
N ASP A 1005 -14.74 50.16 6.63
CA ASP A 1005 -15.88 50.17 5.70
C ASP A 1005 -17.22 50.40 6.40
N SER A 1006 -17.21 50.77 7.68
CA SER A 1006 -18.41 50.95 8.50
C SER A 1006 -19.46 51.90 7.92
N LEU A 1007 -19.04 52.92 7.15
CA LEU A 1007 -19.94 53.89 6.50
C LEU A 1007 -20.27 53.55 5.03
N ILE A 1008 -19.72 52.46 4.50
CA ILE A 1008 -19.80 52.08 3.08
C ILE A 1008 -19.97 50.57 2.92
N VAL A 1009 -20.70 49.92 3.85
CA VAL A 1009 -20.87 48.46 3.84
C VAL A 1009 -21.69 47.98 2.64
N GLU A 1010 -22.59 48.81 2.10
CA GLU A 1010 -23.36 48.52 0.89
C GLU A 1010 -22.53 48.50 -0.41
N GLU A 1011 -21.38 49.18 -0.41
CA GLU A 1011 -20.57 49.32 -1.62
C GLU A 1011 -19.93 48.00 -2.04
N ASN A 1012 -19.96 47.75 -3.35
CA ASN A 1012 -19.32 46.59 -3.95
C ASN A 1012 -17.80 46.71 -3.83
N LYS A 1013 -17.13 45.61 -3.47
CA LYS A 1013 -15.68 45.60 -3.22
C LYS A 1013 -15.02 44.47 -3.99
N LEU A 1014 -14.12 44.84 -4.90
CA LEU A 1014 -13.27 43.90 -5.63
C LEU A 1014 -11.84 43.96 -5.08
N HIS A 1015 -11.26 42.79 -4.84
CA HIS A 1015 -9.87 42.65 -4.45
C HIS A 1015 -9.17 41.71 -5.43
N LEU A 1016 -7.98 42.12 -5.88
CA LEU A 1016 -7.08 41.29 -6.69
C LEU A 1016 -5.79 41.06 -5.90
N GLY A 1017 -5.30 39.84 -5.89
CA GLY A 1017 -4.23 39.46 -4.97
C GLY A 1017 -3.44 38.23 -5.39
N VAL A 1018 -2.60 37.78 -4.47
CA VAL A 1018 -1.82 36.55 -4.58
C VAL A 1018 -2.09 35.70 -3.34
N VAL A 1019 -2.30 34.40 -3.55
CA VAL A 1019 -2.41 33.41 -2.49
C VAL A 1019 -1.22 32.46 -2.59
N MET A 1020 -0.53 32.25 -1.48
CA MET A 1020 0.48 31.24 -1.29
C MET A 1020 0.01 30.26 -0.21
N ALA A 1021 0.28 28.97 -0.38
CA ALA A 1021 -0.01 27.98 0.64
C ALA A 1021 1.10 26.93 0.72
N TYR A 1022 1.50 26.58 1.94
CA TYR A 1022 2.33 25.41 2.23
C TYR A 1022 1.50 24.41 3.04
N VAL A 1023 1.41 23.18 2.55
CA VAL A 1023 0.71 22.07 3.21
C VAL A 1023 1.73 20.97 3.51
N ASN A 1024 1.66 20.37 4.70
CA ASN A 1024 2.36 19.14 5.06
C ASN A 1024 1.37 18.20 5.75
N ASP A 1025 0.89 17.17 5.06
CA ASP A 1025 -0.08 16.21 5.58
C ASP A 1025 0.59 14.84 5.78
N LYS A 1026 0.84 14.50 7.05
CA LYS A 1026 1.42 13.22 7.50
C LYS A 1026 0.45 12.45 8.39
N ARG A 1027 -0.84 12.75 8.33
CA ARG A 1027 -1.86 11.96 9.04
C ARG A 1027 -1.91 10.56 8.43
N ASN A 1028 -2.05 9.55 9.29
CA ASN A 1028 -2.18 8.16 8.84
C ASN A 1028 -3.46 7.91 8.03
N ASN A 1029 -4.51 8.71 8.28
CA ASN A 1029 -5.77 8.69 7.53
C ASN A 1029 -6.38 10.11 7.56
N LYS A 1030 -6.94 10.56 6.42
CA LYS A 1030 -7.50 11.91 6.26
C LYS A 1030 -8.93 12.08 6.78
N ILE A 1031 -9.67 10.98 6.93
CA ILE A 1031 -11.08 10.96 7.34
C ILE A 1031 -11.18 10.65 8.83
N ILE A 1032 -10.36 9.71 9.31
CA ILE A 1032 -10.28 9.32 10.72
C ILE A 1032 -8.80 9.32 11.16
N PRO A 1033 -8.21 10.49 11.44
CA PRO A 1033 -6.82 10.55 11.87
C PRO A 1033 -6.67 9.94 13.27
N GLN A 1034 -5.75 9.00 13.41
CA GLN A 1034 -5.42 8.35 14.69
C GLN A 1034 -4.02 8.74 15.17
N TRP A 1035 -3.11 9.02 14.25
CA TRP A 1035 -1.78 9.53 14.53
C TRP A 1035 -1.23 10.33 13.34
N GLY A 1036 -0.24 11.18 13.61
CA GLY A 1036 0.46 11.98 12.60
C GLY A 1036 0.23 13.48 12.78
N THR A 1037 0.57 14.25 11.75
CA THR A 1037 0.53 15.73 11.81
C THR A 1037 -0.06 16.31 10.53
N PHE A 1038 -0.76 17.44 10.65
CA PHE A 1038 -1.20 18.25 9.53
C PHE A 1038 -0.73 19.69 9.76
N VAL A 1039 -0.04 20.28 8.79
CA VAL A 1039 0.38 21.68 8.82
C VAL A 1039 -0.13 22.35 7.55
N ASN A 1040 -0.80 23.49 7.69
CA ASN A 1040 -1.26 24.32 6.60
C ASN A 1040 -0.93 25.78 6.92
N ILE A 1041 -0.12 26.42 6.09
CA ILE A 1041 0.26 27.82 6.24
C ILE A 1041 -0.20 28.53 4.97
N ARG A 1042 -1.25 29.34 5.07
CA ARG A 1042 -1.79 30.14 3.96
C ARG A 1042 -1.42 31.61 4.16
N LEU A 1043 -0.84 32.23 3.14
CA LEU A 1043 -0.63 33.66 3.03
C LEU A 1043 -1.52 34.19 1.91
N GLN A 1044 -2.30 35.22 2.18
CA GLN A 1044 -3.09 35.90 1.17
C GLN A 1044 -2.86 37.41 1.24
N ALA A 1045 -2.50 38.02 0.13
CA ALA A 1045 -2.24 39.45 0.02
C ALA A 1045 -3.11 40.01 -1.09
N TYR A 1046 -3.90 41.03 -0.77
CA TYR A 1046 -4.88 41.62 -1.67
C TYR A 1046 -4.70 43.12 -1.78
N LYS A 1047 -4.83 43.62 -3.01
CA LYS A 1047 -5.01 45.02 -3.33
C LYS A 1047 -6.50 45.31 -3.54
N GLY A 1048 -7.00 46.34 -2.88
CA GLY A 1048 -8.36 46.84 -3.09
C GLY A 1048 -8.46 47.55 -4.44
N MET A 1049 -9.52 47.26 -5.20
CA MET A 1049 -9.80 47.91 -6.47
C MET A 1049 -10.91 48.96 -6.30
N GLY A 1050 -10.68 50.18 -6.79
CA GLY A 1050 -11.61 51.30 -6.66
C GLY A 1050 -11.48 52.05 -5.32
N ALA A 1051 -12.42 52.95 -5.05
CA ALA A 1051 -12.36 53.85 -3.89
C ALA A 1051 -12.82 53.20 -2.56
N TYR A 1052 -13.55 52.09 -2.63
CA TYR A 1052 -14.26 51.50 -1.49
C TYR A 1052 -13.55 50.28 -0.87
N ALA A 1053 -12.43 49.85 -1.44
CA ALA A 1053 -11.67 48.69 -1.00
C ALA A 1053 -10.24 49.10 -0.61
N LYS A 1054 -9.75 48.58 0.51
CA LYS A 1054 -8.38 48.79 1.01
C LYS A 1054 -7.52 47.54 0.90
N ASP A 1055 -6.21 47.74 0.93
CA ASP A 1055 -5.20 46.69 0.85
C ASP A 1055 -5.06 45.98 2.20
N PHE A 1056 -4.88 44.66 2.13
CA PHE A 1056 -4.61 43.86 3.33
C PHE A 1056 -3.82 42.59 3.00
N MET A 1057 -3.17 42.04 4.03
CA MET A 1057 -2.46 40.77 3.97
C MET A 1057 -2.77 39.94 5.21
N GLN A 1058 -3.00 38.64 5.05
CA GLN A 1058 -3.28 37.71 6.14
C GLN A 1058 -2.39 36.47 6.06
N LEU A 1059 -1.73 36.16 7.19
CA LEU A 1059 -1.06 34.90 7.44
C LEU A 1059 -1.96 34.03 8.31
N ILE A 1060 -2.30 32.84 7.83
CA ILE A 1060 -3.25 31.91 8.44
C ILE A 1060 -2.54 30.55 8.64
N PRO A 1061 -1.84 30.35 9.78
CA PRO A 1061 -1.25 29.07 10.13
C PRO A 1061 -2.28 28.16 10.81
N GLU A 1062 -2.20 26.87 10.50
CA GLU A 1062 -2.95 25.78 11.13
C GLU A 1062 -2.02 24.58 11.33
N VAL A 1063 -1.98 24.05 12.55
CA VAL A 1063 -1.21 22.86 12.92
C VAL A 1063 -2.10 21.93 13.72
N ALA A 1064 -2.33 20.71 13.22
CA ALA A 1064 -3.03 19.66 13.93
C ALA A 1064 -2.10 18.46 14.22
N LEU A 1065 -2.16 17.95 15.44
CA LEU A 1065 -1.37 16.85 15.96
C LEU A 1065 -2.31 15.74 16.42
N TYR A 1066 -2.03 14.50 16.05
CA TYR A 1066 -2.82 13.34 16.43
C TYR A 1066 -1.92 12.32 17.11
N LYS A 1067 -2.32 11.90 18.30
CA LYS A 1067 -1.61 10.91 19.08
C LYS A 1067 -2.57 9.84 19.60
N SER A 1068 -2.33 8.62 19.14
CA SER A 1068 -2.92 7.44 19.76
C SER A 1068 -2.30 7.20 21.15
N LEU A 1069 -3.14 7.15 22.19
CA LEU A 1069 -2.76 6.94 23.59
C LEU A 1069 -2.66 5.46 23.99
N ASN A 1070 -3.08 4.54 23.11
CA ASN A 1070 -2.99 3.11 23.32
C ASN A 1070 -2.56 2.38 22.05
N ALA A 1071 -1.95 1.19 22.17
CA ALA A 1071 -1.42 0.46 21.00
C ALA A 1071 -2.48 0.13 19.93
N ARG A 1072 -3.76 0.07 20.31
CA ARG A 1072 -4.89 -0.26 19.43
C ARG A 1072 -5.49 0.95 18.71
N SER A 1073 -4.99 2.16 18.95
CA SER A 1073 -5.54 3.40 18.38
C SER A 1073 -7.04 3.58 18.59
N THR A 1074 -7.55 3.09 19.72
CA THR A 1074 -8.94 3.30 20.15
C THR A 1074 -9.08 4.54 21.02
N ILE A 1075 -7.99 5.03 21.62
CA ILE A 1075 -7.97 6.30 22.35
C ILE A 1075 -7.01 7.22 21.59
N VAL A 1076 -7.53 8.34 21.07
CA VAL A 1076 -6.78 9.30 20.27
C VAL A 1076 -6.94 10.68 20.88
N LEU A 1077 -5.82 11.31 21.20
CA LEU A 1077 -5.74 12.72 21.52
C LEU A 1077 -5.46 13.48 20.22
N ALA A 1078 -6.31 14.43 19.89
CA ALA A 1078 -6.15 15.32 18.75
C ALA A 1078 -6.06 16.76 19.27
N GLU A 1079 -5.10 17.51 18.75
CA GLU A 1079 -4.81 18.88 19.19
C GLU A 1079 -4.62 19.74 17.96
N ARG A 1080 -5.31 20.88 17.87
CA ARG A 1080 -5.18 21.81 16.74
C ARG A 1080 -4.99 23.23 17.22
N PHE A 1081 -3.95 23.87 16.71
CA PHE A 1081 -3.67 25.28 16.89
C PHE A 1081 -3.84 26.01 15.56
N GLY A 1082 -4.35 27.23 15.61
CA GLY A 1082 -4.38 28.08 14.44
C GLY A 1082 -4.80 29.50 14.76
N GLY A 1083 -4.87 30.34 13.73
CA GLY A 1083 -5.24 31.74 13.89
C GLY A 1083 -5.03 32.54 12.61
N THR A 1084 -5.21 33.85 12.73
CA THR A 1084 -4.99 34.80 11.64
C THR A 1084 -4.18 35.98 12.14
N VAL A 1085 -3.12 36.32 11.42
CA VAL A 1085 -2.36 37.56 11.62
C VAL A 1085 -2.60 38.46 10.42
N THR A 1086 -3.16 39.65 10.64
CA THR A 1086 -3.53 40.59 9.58
C THR A 1086 -2.66 41.84 9.59
N LEU A 1087 -2.18 42.25 8.41
CA LEU A 1087 -1.56 43.54 8.14
C LEU A 1087 -2.44 44.34 7.17
N GLY A 1088 -2.48 45.66 7.32
CA GLY A 1088 -3.41 46.53 6.60
C GLY A 1088 -4.79 46.60 7.26
N GLU A 1089 -5.78 47.04 6.47
CA GLU A 1089 -7.15 47.32 6.92
C GLU A 1089 -8.13 46.34 6.29
N THR A 1090 -8.81 45.53 7.10
CA THR A 1090 -9.83 44.58 6.63
C THR A 1090 -11.23 45.12 6.80
N THR A 1091 -12.10 44.75 5.88
CA THR A 1091 -13.57 44.91 6.02
C THR A 1091 -14.12 44.02 7.14
N PHE A 1092 -15.37 44.26 7.56
CA PHE A 1092 -15.98 43.46 8.64
C PHE A 1092 -16.00 41.95 8.31
N TYR A 1093 -16.30 41.55 7.07
CA TYR A 1093 -16.34 40.15 6.61
C TYR A 1093 -14.96 39.53 6.31
N GLN A 1094 -13.89 40.33 6.31
CA GLN A 1094 -12.50 39.88 6.21
C GLN A 1094 -11.82 39.81 7.59
N SER A 1095 -12.55 40.06 8.68
CA SER A 1095 -12.02 39.98 10.04
C SER A 1095 -11.54 38.56 10.38
N ALA A 1096 -10.65 38.46 11.35
CA ALA A 1096 -10.25 37.20 11.96
C ALA A 1096 -11.34 36.74 12.94
N PHE A 1097 -12.02 35.63 12.66
CA PHE A 1097 -13.19 35.20 13.43
C PHE A 1097 -12.92 34.02 14.37
N LEU A 1098 -13.63 34.01 15.50
CA LEU A 1098 -13.80 32.85 16.37
C LEU A 1098 -15.29 32.54 16.59
N GLY A 1099 -15.63 31.26 16.64
CA GLY A 1099 -16.97 30.77 16.99
C GLY A 1099 -17.51 29.72 16.03
N GLY A 1100 -18.21 28.73 16.58
CA GLY A 1100 -18.87 27.66 15.83
C GLY A 1100 -17.94 26.54 15.38
N GLN A 1101 -18.36 25.81 14.35
CA GLN A 1101 -17.75 24.54 13.90
C GLN A 1101 -16.30 24.68 13.43
N GLU A 1102 -15.89 25.86 12.97
CA GLU A 1102 -14.55 26.05 12.40
C GLU A 1102 -13.45 26.05 13.46
N ASN A 1103 -13.65 26.66 14.65
CA ASN A 1103 -12.55 26.86 15.60
C ASN A 1103 -12.93 27.03 17.10
N LEU A 1104 -14.20 27.25 17.47
CA LEU A 1104 -14.58 27.48 18.88
C LEU A 1104 -16.03 27.03 19.11
N LEU A 1105 -16.21 25.77 19.51
CA LEU A 1105 -17.53 25.19 19.80
C LEU A 1105 -18.08 25.74 21.12
N GLY A 1106 -19.41 25.65 21.30
CA GLY A 1106 -20.11 26.23 22.45
C GLY A 1106 -20.41 27.72 22.30
N TYR A 1107 -20.00 28.32 21.18
CA TYR A 1107 -20.41 29.66 20.75
C TYR A 1107 -21.06 29.59 19.37
N ARG A 1108 -21.84 30.63 19.03
CA ARG A 1108 -22.40 30.81 17.68
C ARG A 1108 -21.30 30.94 16.63
N GLN A 1109 -21.60 30.61 15.38
CA GLN A 1109 -20.67 30.87 14.26
C GLN A 1109 -20.32 32.36 14.20
N PHE A 1110 -19.04 32.65 13.95
CA PHE A 1110 -18.51 34.02 13.78
C PHE A 1110 -18.76 34.96 14.99
N ARG A 1111 -18.79 34.41 16.21
CA ARG A 1111 -19.16 35.14 17.42
C ARG A 1111 -18.23 36.32 17.77
N PHE A 1112 -16.92 36.15 17.62
CA PHE A 1112 -15.94 37.19 17.96
C PHE A 1112 -15.12 37.56 16.73
N ALA A 1113 -14.97 38.86 16.46
CA ALA A 1113 -14.26 39.38 15.29
C ALA A 1113 -13.03 40.21 15.69
N GLY A 1114 -11.88 39.89 15.08
CA GLY A 1114 -10.56 40.44 15.35
C GLY A 1114 -9.88 41.01 14.11
N LYS A 1115 -8.85 41.82 14.32
CA LYS A 1115 -7.78 42.01 13.33
C LYS A 1115 -6.87 40.79 13.35
N HIS A 1116 -6.58 40.25 14.53
CA HIS A 1116 -5.86 39.00 14.72
C HIS A 1116 -6.72 38.00 15.49
N SER A 1117 -6.42 36.70 15.35
CA SER A 1117 -7.04 35.64 16.14
C SER A 1117 -6.07 34.51 16.44
N PHE A 1118 -6.35 33.79 17.51
CA PHE A 1118 -5.68 32.56 17.89
C PHE A 1118 -6.72 31.62 18.52
N TYR A 1119 -6.59 30.33 18.22
CA TYR A 1119 -7.38 29.28 18.82
C TYR A 1119 -6.56 28.03 19.08
N ASN A 1120 -7.00 27.27 20.08
CA ASN A 1120 -6.55 25.96 20.47
C ASN A 1120 -7.76 25.04 20.59
N ASN A 1121 -7.70 23.84 20.01
CA ASN A 1121 -8.76 22.85 20.04
C ASN A 1121 -8.20 21.50 20.45
N LEU A 1122 -8.53 21.09 21.68
CA LEU A 1122 -8.21 19.78 22.21
C LEU A 1122 -9.40 18.85 22.07
N GLU A 1123 -9.18 17.64 21.56
CA GLU A 1123 -10.21 16.60 21.42
C GLU A 1123 -9.66 15.24 21.86
N LEU A 1124 -10.41 14.54 22.70
CA LEU A 1124 -10.18 13.14 23.04
C LEU A 1124 -11.24 12.29 22.35
N ARG A 1125 -10.81 11.35 21.50
CA ARG A 1125 -11.68 10.40 20.80
C ARG A 1125 -11.50 9.01 21.39
N ILE A 1126 -12.60 8.35 21.72
CA ILE A 1126 -12.63 6.98 22.22
C ILE A 1126 -13.51 6.14 21.29
N LYS A 1127 -12.88 5.23 20.55
CA LYS A 1127 -13.56 4.21 19.77
C LYS A 1127 -14.19 3.19 20.71
N LEU A 1128 -15.51 3.06 20.64
CA LEU A 1128 -16.29 2.15 21.49
C LEU A 1128 -16.53 0.81 20.80
N ALA A 1129 -16.75 0.81 19.49
CA ALA A 1129 -16.99 -0.41 18.72
C ALA A 1129 -16.53 -0.25 17.27
N ASP A 1130 -16.16 -1.36 16.65
CA ASP A 1130 -16.02 -1.46 15.21
C ASP A 1130 -17.34 -1.95 14.61
N ILE A 1131 -17.77 -1.31 13.53
CA ILE A 1131 -18.99 -1.66 12.80
C ILE A 1131 -18.57 -2.41 11.56
N ALA A 1132 -18.53 -3.72 11.64
CA ALA A 1132 -17.85 -4.50 10.64
C ALA A 1132 -18.83 -5.15 9.66
N ASN A 1133 -18.83 -4.56 8.47
CA ASN A 1133 -19.52 -5.00 7.28
C ASN A 1133 -18.39 -5.06 6.23
N TYR A 1134 -17.96 -6.21 5.72
CA TYR A 1134 -17.00 -6.35 4.59
C TYR A 1134 -17.43 -5.70 3.27
N ILE A 1135 -18.65 -5.18 3.20
CA ILE A 1135 -19.07 -4.24 2.15
C ILE A 1135 -18.79 -2.80 2.57
N LEU A 1136 -18.92 -2.44 3.86
CA LEU A 1136 -18.67 -1.08 4.39
C LEU A 1136 -18.17 -1.08 5.87
N PRO A 1137 -16.88 -1.37 6.15
CA PRO A 1137 -16.37 -1.54 7.52
C PRO A 1137 -16.13 -0.20 8.22
N GLY A 1138 -16.82 0.11 9.31
CA GLY A 1138 -16.73 1.37 10.03
C GLY A 1138 -16.34 1.28 11.50
N GLN A 1139 -16.41 2.41 12.19
CA GLN A 1139 -16.25 2.49 13.63
C GLN A 1139 -17.27 3.46 14.26
N PHE A 1140 -17.65 3.17 15.49
CA PHE A 1140 -18.47 4.03 16.34
C PHE A 1140 -17.68 4.41 17.59
N GLY A 1141 -17.80 5.65 18.01
CA GLY A 1141 -17.12 6.14 19.19
C GLY A 1141 -17.72 7.40 19.78
N ILE A 1142 -17.10 7.86 20.85
CA ILE A 1142 -17.41 9.13 21.52
C ILE A 1142 -16.23 10.09 21.38
N SER A 1143 -16.51 11.38 21.44
CA SER A 1143 -15.48 12.41 21.56
C SER A 1143 -15.82 13.40 22.67
N GLY A 1144 -14.80 13.91 23.34
CA GLY A 1144 -14.87 15.04 24.25
C GLY A 1144 -13.89 16.11 23.80
N PHE A 1145 -14.19 17.38 24.05
CA PHE A 1145 -13.33 18.47 23.61
C PHE A 1145 -13.26 19.64 24.59
N TRP A 1146 -12.18 20.40 24.46
CA TRP A 1146 -11.95 21.68 25.14
C TRP A 1146 -11.32 22.66 24.15
N ASP A 1147 -11.96 23.81 23.95
CA ASP A 1147 -11.51 24.84 23.05
C ASP A 1147 -11.18 26.11 23.80
N VAL A 1148 -10.16 26.82 23.32
CA VAL A 1148 -9.76 28.12 23.81
C VAL A 1148 -9.51 29.03 22.62
N GLY A 1149 -9.96 30.29 22.68
CA GLY A 1149 -9.67 31.24 21.63
C GLY A 1149 -9.77 32.69 22.07
N ARG A 1150 -9.07 33.55 21.34
CA ARG A 1150 -9.11 35.01 21.52
C ARG A 1150 -8.90 35.76 20.20
N VAL A 1151 -9.52 36.94 20.10
CA VAL A 1151 -9.26 37.92 19.04
C VAL A 1151 -8.51 39.14 19.57
N TRP A 1152 -7.84 39.89 18.68
CA TRP A 1152 -7.19 41.17 19.01
C TRP A 1152 -7.55 42.24 17.99
N GLN A 1153 -7.64 43.48 18.45
CA GLN A 1153 -7.89 44.68 17.65
C GLN A 1153 -6.84 45.76 17.95
N ASN A 1154 -6.75 46.77 17.08
CA ASN A 1154 -5.96 47.97 17.40
C ASN A 1154 -6.55 48.61 18.68
N ALA A 1155 -5.72 48.93 19.67
CA ALA A 1155 -6.13 49.42 20.99
C ALA A 1155 -7.01 48.45 21.83
N ASP A 1156 -6.79 47.13 21.71
CA ASP A 1156 -7.43 46.12 22.58
C ASP A 1156 -6.96 46.25 24.04
N ASN A 1157 -7.92 46.37 24.98
CA ASN A 1157 -7.71 46.44 26.42
C ASN A 1157 -8.33 45.26 27.20
N SER A 1158 -8.91 44.26 26.51
CA SER A 1158 -9.53 43.12 27.17
C SER A 1158 -8.49 42.08 27.58
N GLY A 1159 -8.66 41.42 28.72
CA GLY A 1159 -7.86 40.24 29.14
C GLY A 1159 -8.50 38.90 28.73
N LYS A 1160 -9.69 38.94 28.12
CA LYS A 1160 -10.61 37.80 28.07
C LYS A 1160 -10.20 36.75 27.04
N TRP A 1161 -10.30 35.50 27.48
CA TRP A 1161 -10.18 34.31 26.66
C TRP A 1161 -11.51 33.57 26.67
N HIS A 1162 -11.93 33.07 25.51
CA HIS A 1162 -13.18 32.36 25.33
C HIS A 1162 -12.93 30.86 25.39
N ASN A 1163 -13.76 30.14 26.14
CA ASN A 1163 -13.59 28.71 26.38
C ASN A 1163 -14.88 27.97 26.03
N GLY A 1164 -14.74 26.88 25.27
CA GLY A 1164 -15.82 25.97 24.92
C GLY A 1164 -15.50 24.56 25.41
N VAL A 1165 -16.48 23.85 25.97
CA VAL A 1165 -16.29 22.46 26.42
C VAL A 1165 -17.48 21.62 25.99
N GLY A 1166 -17.26 20.36 25.64
CA GLY A 1166 -18.36 19.51 25.22
C GLY A 1166 -17.95 18.12 24.79
N GLY A 1167 -18.87 17.44 24.14
CA GLY A 1167 -18.65 16.08 23.65
C GLY A 1167 -19.81 15.55 22.83
N GLY A 1168 -19.67 14.31 22.37
CA GLY A 1168 -20.68 13.66 21.55
C GLY A 1168 -20.26 12.31 21.00
N ILE A 1169 -20.89 11.90 19.91
CA ILE A 1169 -20.71 10.61 19.25
C ILE A 1169 -20.23 10.80 17.82
N TYR A 1170 -19.48 9.83 17.31
CA TYR A 1170 -19.15 9.75 15.90
C TYR A 1170 -19.39 8.34 15.35
N PHE A 1171 -19.73 8.28 14.07
CA PHE A 1171 -19.90 7.07 13.29
C PHE A 1171 -19.19 7.22 11.95
N ALA A 1172 -18.32 6.29 11.61
CA ALA A 1172 -17.51 6.39 10.39
C ALA A 1172 -17.52 5.09 9.58
N PRO A 1173 -18.48 4.88 8.67
CA PRO A 1173 -18.57 3.68 7.83
C PRO A 1173 -17.49 3.65 6.74
N ALA A 1174 -16.94 2.46 6.48
CA ALA A 1174 -15.90 2.18 5.48
C ALA A 1174 -14.59 3.01 5.63
N SER A 1175 -14.43 3.77 6.72
CA SER A 1175 -13.47 4.89 6.79
C SER A 1175 -13.55 5.85 5.58
N MET A 1176 -14.65 5.82 4.83
CA MET A 1176 -14.91 6.65 3.64
C MET A 1176 -15.67 7.93 4.00
N LEU A 1177 -16.40 7.87 5.12
CA LEU A 1177 -17.23 8.93 5.64
C LEU A 1177 -17.09 8.94 7.17
N SER A 1178 -17.13 10.13 7.77
CA SER A 1178 -17.34 10.28 9.22
C SER A 1178 -18.56 11.17 9.42
N LEU A 1179 -19.43 10.78 10.33
CA LEU A 1179 -20.57 11.54 10.81
C LEU A 1179 -20.33 11.81 12.29
N SER A 1180 -20.42 13.05 12.73
CA SER A 1180 -20.27 13.39 14.15
C SER A 1180 -21.45 14.23 14.61
N PHE A 1181 -21.91 13.96 15.83
CA PHE A 1181 -22.85 14.77 16.56
C PHE A 1181 -22.21 15.17 17.88
N VAL A 1182 -21.99 16.46 18.09
CA VAL A 1182 -21.39 17.01 19.31
C VAL A 1182 -22.19 18.17 19.87
N MET A 1183 -22.22 18.30 21.19
CA MET A 1183 -22.81 19.44 21.90
C MET A 1183 -21.70 20.21 22.62
N GLY A 1184 -21.64 21.53 22.40
CA GLY A 1184 -20.70 22.42 23.08
C GLY A 1184 -21.40 23.36 24.04
N ASN A 1185 -20.76 23.63 25.17
CA ASN A 1185 -21.20 24.54 26.21
C ASN A 1185 -20.19 25.67 26.41
N SER A 1186 -20.70 26.86 26.69
CA SER A 1186 -19.94 28.03 27.11
C SER A 1186 -20.81 28.90 28.04
N PRO A 1187 -20.31 30.04 28.57
CA PRO A 1187 -21.17 31.03 29.23
C PRO A 1187 -22.33 31.54 28.35
N GLU A 1188 -22.23 31.38 27.03
CA GLU A 1188 -23.31 31.74 26.10
C GLU A 1188 -24.39 30.66 25.93
N GLY A 1189 -24.15 29.43 26.40
CA GLY A 1189 -25.12 28.33 26.44
C GLY A 1189 -24.69 27.08 25.69
N TRP A 1190 -25.65 26.19 25.39
CA TRP A 1190 -25.44 24.94 24.69
C TRP A 1190 -25.75 25.05 23.19
N TYR A 1191 -24.87 24.52 22.35
CA TYR A 1191 -25.01 24.52 20.90
C TYR A 1191 -24.75 23.13 20.31
N PRO A 1192 -25.71 22.56 19.53
CA PRO A 1192 -25.52 21.28 18.86
C PRO A 1192 -24.87 21.44 17.48
N TYR A 1193 -24.07 20.45 17.10
CA TYR A 1193 -23.38 20.38 15.82
C TYR A 1193 -23.46 18.96 15.26
N PHE A 1194 -24.04 18.82 14.07
CA PHE A 1194 -23.95 17.60 13.27
C PHE A 1194 -23.11 17.89 12.04
N THR A 1195 -22.03 17.13 11.84
CA THR A 1195 -21.11 17.34 10.71
C THR A 1195 -20.75 16.03 10.01
N MET A 1196 -20.55 16.14 8.71
CA MET A 1196 -19.98 15.09 7.89
C MET A 1196 -18.43 15.21 7.88
N GLY A 1197 -17.83 14.81 9.00
CA GLY A 1197 -16.39 14.83 9.26
C GLY A 1197 -16.11 14.70 10.76
N LEU A 1198 -14.84 14.67 11.12
CA LEU A 1198 -14.39 14.99 12.49
C LEU A 1198 -13.93 16.45 12.53
N ARG A 1199 -13.76 17.04 13.73
CA ARG A 1199 -13.48 18.48 13.90
C ARG A 1199 -12.23 18.97 13.15
N PHE A 1200 -11.24 18.11 12.93
CA PHE A 1200 -10.03 18.33 12.14
C PHE A 1200 -9.33 17.00 11.83
#